data_AF-W6ZSF0-F1
#
_entry.id   AF-W6ZSF0-F1
#
_cell.length_a   1.000
_cell.length_b   1.000
_cell.length_c   1.000
_cell.angle_alpha   90.00
_cell.angle_beta   90.00
_cell.angle_gamma   90.00
#
_symmetry.space_group_name_H-M   'P 1'
#
loop_
_entity.id
_entity.type
_entity.pdbx_description
1 polymer ?
#
loop_
_entity_poly.entity_id
_entity_poly.type
_entity_poly.pdbx_seq_one_letter_code
_entity_poly.pdbx_strand_id
1 'polypeptide(L)'
;MTLLDAYLEQISLCSASIAELPYRALFSVPPPPAAPKHAEPAPPTNRRNTIFNPNGGSGTSISGGGANAVRAPRRNTAVAAVLGNELVERIRRGGGGGAGSGLGYRMYNPNNKNEIDVESLLEGAEKLLGVYPIPGVHDKIATLRQRYAQVAASVQYYEERLAEQQVQLEQLNRSREDYIDEADETQYEPEPVAPLTEEDLRREEEEARQLEKKKKELEARLRANVHAFANTVLSKAPTYYSHLTAQTERFQSTLPIYQTAVSAGLIKGQIPIPLGGTSAGLVDAAIVIEELHAVEPSTAITILGTGLGLTPLILAGSKEQHEKFLAPFLEQTGERLASFVHSEPQGTANWLEKGAPGLQTTAYLQGEEWIINGDKLWTTNSGGWDQRGADLQCIVCRQGKPDVPQDPDSDPISNILILLVTRSDIASNDPSAYQVLADPSLGGHKSVNGPHSRFTNFRVPAANVLAKPGEGAQVVEQTFGTSAAIVGAMCVGVMRHAFEAALAFCKNENRGGKIPVLEHQSVSDRLIDAKMKIEAARALVWKAMCVLESKEEKVGWQARLEVALEAKIWCSEQVTQVVLGCMSVVGMKSYAEDMPFSKILQDAACLPLFDGGNVGVRRRQLEKIFQEDSYQPWGATYPEQ
;
A
#
# COMPACT_ATOMS: atom_id res chain seq x y z
N MET A 1 13.95 37.83 -1.67
CA MET A 1 14.41 36.60 -1.01
C MET A 1 15.62 36.93 -0.20
N THR A 2 15.56 36.65 1.09
CA THR A 2 16.68 36.85 2.00
C THR A 2 17.71 35.73 1.81
N LEU A 3 18.96 35.97 2.19
CA LEU A 3 20.04 34.97 2.14
C LEU A 3 19.69 33.62 2.80
N LEU A 4 18.75 33.66 3.75
CA LEU A 4 18.27 32.53 4.53
C LEU A 4 17.30 31.65 3.73
N ASP A 5 16.47 32.27 2.88
CA ASP A 5 15.54 31.56 2.00
C ASP A 5 16.30 30.71 0.97
N ALA A 6 17.40 31.25 0.42
CA ALA A 6 18.26 30.54 -0.54
C ALA A 6 19.01 29.35 0.09
N TYR A 7 19.37 29.43 1.38
CA TYR A 7 20.00 28.32 2.11
C TYR A 7 19.00 27.20 2.43
N LEU A 8 17.77 27.55 2.79
CA LEU A 8 16.70 26.58 3.05
C LEU A 8 16.25 25.88 1.75
N GLU A 9 16.23 26.61 0.64
CA GLU A 9 15.94 26.06 -0.69
C GLU A 9 17.06 25.11 -1.17
N GLN A 10 18.34 25.43 -0.91
CA GLN A 10 19.46 24.51 -1.16
C GLN A 10 19.44 23.26 -0.27
N ILE A 11 19.04 23.37 1.00
CA ILE A 11 18.89 22.21 1.89
C ILE A 11 17.74 21.30 1.42
N SER A 12 16.64 21.89 0.92
CA SER A 12 15.51 21.15 0.34
C SER A 12 15.89 20.44 -0.97
N LEU A 13 16.71 21.08 -1.81
CA LEU A 13 17.24 20.48 -3.04
C LEU A 13 18.24 19.35 -2.75
N CYS A 14 19.03 19.46 -1.69
CA CYS A 14 19.92 18.38 -1.24
C CYS A 14 19.15 17.17 -0.67
N SER A 15 17.99 17.37 -0.03
CA SER A 15 17.17 16.23 0.41
C SER A 15 16.52 15.46 -0.76
N ALA A 16 16.23 16.13 -1.87
CA ALA A 16 15.69 15.49 -3.07
C ALA A 16 16.76 14.65 -3.80
N SER A 17 18.03 15.09 -3.80
CA SER A 17 19.13 14.37 -4.46
C SER A 17 19.59 13.10 -3.72
N ILE A 18 19.20 12.90 -2.46
CA ILE A 18 19.48 11.67 -1.69
C ILE A 18 18.42 10.58 -1.97
N ALA A 19 17.23 10.97 -2.46
CA ALA A 19 16.15 10.04 -2.79
C ALA A 19 16.33 9.34 -4.15
N GLU A 20 17.20 9.84 -5.02
CA GLU A 20 17.47 9.28 -6.36
C GLU A 20 18.84 8.59 -6.43
N LEU A 21 19.00 7.47 -5.72
CA LEU A 21 20.04 6.49 -6.04
C LEU A 21 19.37 5.16 -6.45
N PRO A 22 19.62 4.67 -7.68
CA PRO A 22 19.03 3.43 -8.15
C PRO A 22 19.87 2.24 -7.66
N TYR A 23 19.45 1.57 -6.59
CA TYR A 23 19.98 0.23 -6.27
C TYR A 23 18.86 -0.76 -5.97
N ARG A 24 18.68 -1.68 -6.93
CA ARG A 24 18.03 -2.97 -6.72
C ARG A 24 18.98 -3.88 -5.95
N ALA A 25 18.46 -4.51 -4.90
CA ALA A 25 18.84 -5.87 -4.53
C ALA A 25 17.59 -6.63 -4.06
N LEU A 26 17.18 -7.63 -4.84
CA LEU A 26 16.32 -8.72 -4.38
C LEU A 26 17.11 -9.47 -3.31
N PHE A 27 16.68 -9.43 -2.06
CA PHE A 27 16.86 -10.35 -0.91
C PHE A 27 16.84 -9.52 0.39
N SER A 28 15.93 -9.84 1.31
CA SER A 28 15.69 -9.05 2.52
C SER A 28 16.80 -9.25 3.56
N VAL A 29 17.31 -8.13 4.08
CA VAL A 29 18.23 -8.09 5.22
C VAL A 29 17.48 -7.39 6.38
N PRO A 30 17.42 -7.97 7.59
CA PRO A 30 16.71 -7.36 8.71
C PRO A 30 17.41 -6.08 9.22
N PRO A 31 16.68 -5.13 9.83
CA PRO A 31 17.20 -3.83 10.25
C PRO A 31 18.13 -3.92 11.49
N PRO A 32 19.03 -2.93 11.68
CA PRO A 32 19.98 -2.89 12.81
C PRO A 32 19.31 -2.63 14.18
N PRO A 33 19.98 -2.98 15.30
CA PRO A 33 19.52 -2.66 16.65
C PRO A 33 19.62 -1.15 16.96
N ALA A 34 18.74 -0.65 17.83
CA ALA A 34 18.66 0.78 18.17
C ALA A 34 19.92 1.29 18.91
N ALA A 35 20.39 2.48 18.52
CA ALA A 35 21.54 3.14 19.14
C ALA A 35 21.27 3.56 20.60
N PRO A 36 22.31 3.56 21.48
CA PRO A 36 22.17 4.04 22.85
C PRO A 36 21.86 5.54 22.90
N LYS A 37 21.02 5.95 23.86
CA LYS A 37 20.59 7.34 24.03
C LYS A 37 21.77 8.24 24.42
N HIS A 38 21.95 9.34 23.68
CA HIS A 38 22.87 10.41 24.05
C HIS A 38 22.41 11.10 25.35
N ALA A 39 23.32 11.26 26.31
CA ALA A 39 23.09 12.04 27.52
C ALA A 39 23.20 13.56 27.20
N GLU A 40 22.29 14.36 27.75
CA GLU A 40 22.27 15.82 27.58
C GLU A 40 23.54 16.49 28.14
N PRO A 41 24.11 17.50 27.45
CA PRO A 41 25.21 18.29 28.00
C PRO A 41 24.69 19.37 28.96
N ALA A 42 25.41 19.57 30.06
CA ALA A 42 25.17 20.60 31.07
C ALA A 42 25.28 22.04 30.51
N PRO A 43 24.59 23.03 31.09
CA PRO A 43 24.49 24.38 30.52
C PRO A 43 25.81 25.18 30.66
N PRO A 44 26.17 26.04 29.68
CA PRO A 44 27.40 26.82 29.77
C PRO A 44 27.21 28.07 30.66
N THR A 45 28.18 28.26 31.56
CA THR A 45 28.36 29.47 32.37
C THR A 45 29.36 30.40 31.67
N ASN A 46 28.92 31.61 31.31
CA ASN A 46 29.64 32.91 31.35
C ASN A 46 29.16 33.87 30.26
N ARG A 47 28.50 34.96 30.69
CA ARG A 47 28.24 36.17 29.89
C ARG A 47 29.53 36.97 29.71
N ARG A 48 29.89 37.32 28.47
CA ARG A 48 30.78 38.46 28.18
C ARG A 48 29.96 39.57 27.53
N ASN A 49 29.87 40.71 28.21
CA ASN A 49 29.28 41.95 27.69
C ASN A 49 30.27 42.66 26.76
N THR A 50 29.79 43.17 25.63
CA THR A 50 30.43 44.24 24.87
C THR A 50 29.44 45.40 24.70
N ILE A 51 29.81 46.56 25.26
CA ILE A 51 29.08 47.83 25.18
C ILE A 51 29.62 48.61 23.98
N PHE A 52 28.75 49.27 23.21
CA PHE A 52 29.15 50.28 22.24
C PHE A 52 28.28 51.54 22.40
N ASN A 53 28.95 52.71 22.50
CA ASN A 53 28.38 54.01 22.81
C ASN A 53 28.16 54.82 21.52
N PRO A 54 26.98 55.42 21.25
CA PRO A 54 26.74 56.22 20.07
C PRO A 54 26.76 57.72 20.41
N ASN A 55 27.83 58.43 20.05
CA ASN A 55 27.78 59.82 19.56
C ASN A 55 29.18 60.42 19.36
N GLY A 56 29.42 60.99 18.18
CA GLY A 56 30.61 61.79 17.88
C GLY A 56 30.82 61.96 16.38
N GLY A 57 30.15 62.95 15.78
CA GLY A 57 30.24 63.28 14.36
C GLY A 57 31.37 64.26 13.99
N SER A 58 31.35 64.62 12.70
CA SER A 58 32.22 65.58 11.95
C SER A 58 33.64 65.08 11.67
N GLY A 59 34.23 65.15 10.47
CA GLY A 59 33.91 65.85 9.23
C GLY A 59 35.20 66.49 8.70
N THR A 60 35.67 66.16 7.49
CA THR A 60 36.60 66.86 6.56
C THR A 60 37.26 65.81 5.63
N SER A 61 36.97 65.70 4.32
CA SER A 61 37.15 66.58 3.15
C SER A 61 38.30 66.10 2.22
N ILE A 62 37.91 65.37 1.17
CA ILE A 62 38.29 65.44 -0.26
C ILE A 62 39.69 65.97 -0.65
N SER A 63 40.43 65.15 -1.42
CA SER A 63 41.03 65.43 -2.75
C SER A 63 42.05 64.32 -3.07
N GLY A 64 42.24 63.77 -4.27
CA GLY A 64 41.73 63.96 -5.63
C GLY A 64 42.68 63.17 -6.55
N GLY A 65 42.19 62.57 -7.64
CA GLY A 65 43.04 62.06 -8.74
C GLY A 65 42.73 60.64 -9.21
N GLY A 66 42.00 60.53 -10.33
CA GLY A 66 41.94 59.32 -11.18
C GLY A 66 43.24 59.13 -11.98
N ALA A 67 43.45 58.09 -12.78
CA ALA A 67 42.59 57.02 -13.27
C ALA A 67 43.46 55.76 -13.51
N ASN A 68 42.83 54.58 -13.54
CA ASN A 68 43.38 53.23 -13.73
C ASN A 68 44.03 52.53 -12.51
N ALA A 69 43.19 52.15 -11.56
CA ALA A 69 43.31 50.87 -10.87
C ALA A 69 41.90 50.36 -10.54
N VAL A 70 41.48 49.27 -11.20
CA VAL A 70 40.20 48.59 -10.98
C VAL A 70 40.16 48.10 -9.54
N ARG A 71 39.22 48.64 -8.77
CA ARG A 71 39.00 48.41 -7.34
C ARG A 71 38.29 47.06 -7.16
N ALA A 72 38.93 46.08 -6.52
CA ALA A 72 38.25 44.90 -5.99
C ALA A 72 37.49 45.26 -4.70
N PRO A 73 36.22 44.84 -4.51
CA PRO A 73 35.47 45.19 -3.30
C PRO A 73 35.86 44.26 -2.14
N ARG A 74 36.32 44.84 -1.03
CA ARG A 74 36.41 44.17 0.28
C ARG A 74 35.00 44.02 0.86
N ARG A 75 34.51 42.78 0.98
CA ARG A 75 33.34 42.41 1.80
C ARG A 75 33.69 41.15 2.62
N ASN A 76 34.23 41.34 3.82
CA ASN A 76 34.16 40.31 4.86
C ASN A 76 32.82 40.52 5.58
N THR A 77 31.91 39.55 5.46
CA THR A 77 30.54 39.61 5.98
C THR A 77 30.51 39.35 7.49
N ALA A 78 29.54 39.95 8.20
CA ALA A 78 29.32 39.78 9.64
C ALA A 78 29.19 38.30 10.07
N VAL A 79 28.75 37.44 9.16
CA VAL A 79 28.64 35.99 9.32
C VAL A 79 30.02 35.34 9.55
N ALA A 80 31.05 35.74 8.80
CA ALA A 80 32.40 35.19 8.95
C ALA A 80 33.04 35.55 10.30
N ALA A 81 32.70 36.71 10.85
CA ALA A 81 33.16 37.15 12.17
C ALA A 81 32.53 36.33 13.32
N VAL A 82 31.29 35.85 13.16
CA VAL A 82 30.60 35.02 14.15
C VAL A 82 31.04 33.55 14.07
N LEU A 83 31.23 33.03 12.87
CA LEU A 83 31.63 31.63 12.64
C LEU A 83 33.11 31.36 12.97
N GLY A 84 33.98 32.37 12.80
CA GLY A 84 35.43 32.23 12.96
C GLY A 84 36.11 31.66 11.70
N ASN A 85 37.36 32.09 11.45
CA ASN A 85 38.06 31.79 10.19
C ASN A 85 38.23 30.28 9.92
N GLU A 86 38.46 29.49 10.97
CA GLU A 86 38.69 28.05 10.85
C GLU A 86 37.42 27.28 10.46
N LEU A 87 36.26 27.61 11.07
CA LEU A 87 34.99 26.99 10.72
C LEU A 87 34.49 27.46 9.34
N VAL A 88 34.75 28.73 8.98
CA VAL A 88 34.49 29.25 7.64
C VAL A 88 35.32 28.53 6.57
N GLU A 89 36.59 28.24 6.85
CA GLU A 89 37.44 27.40 5.98
C GLU A 89 36.90 25.98 5.86
N ARG A 90 36.48 25.34 6.96
CA ARG A 90 35.87 24.01 6.94
C ARG A 90 34.58 23.98 6.10
N ILE A 91 33.67 24.93 6.32
CA ILE A 91 32.41 25.04 5.55
C ILE A 91 32.69 25.33 4.07
N ARG A 92 33.73 26.13 3.76
CA ARG A 92 34.14 26.40 2.36
C ARG A 92 34.80 25.21 1.68
N ARG A 93 35.53 24.37 2.42
CA ARG A 93 36.11 23.12 1.90
C ARG A 93 35.03 22.09 1.64
N GLY A 94 34.10 21.91 2.58
CA GLY A 94 32.91 21.06 2.45
C GLY A 94 31.75 21.69 1.65
N GLY A 95 32.05 22.40 0.55
CA GLY A 95 31.05 22.77 -0.46
C GLY A 95 30.04 23.88 -0.12
N GLY A 96 29.98 24.40 1.10
CA GLY A 96 28.94 25.31 1.60
C GLY A 96 28.96 26.76 1.10
N GLY A 97 29.65 27.07 0.00
CA GLY A 97 29.92 28.44 -0.48
C GLY A 97 29.23 28.81 -1.80
N GLY A 98 27.89 28.71 -1.86
CA GLY A 98 27.10 29.07 -3.05
C GLY A 98 26.83 30.57 -3.20
N ALA A 99 26.47 30.99 -4.41
CA ALA A 99 26.11 32.38 -4.72
C ALA A 99 24.94 32.84 -3.83
N GLY A 100 25.20 33.84 -2.99
CA GLY A 100 24.26 34.30 -1.97
C GLY A 100 24.83 34.16 -0.55
N SER A 101 25.65 33.16 -0.23
CA SER A 101 26.08 32.83 1.15
C SER A 101 26.85 33.89 1.95
N GLY A 102 27.19 35.03 1.34
CA GLY A 102 28.02 36.05 1.98
C GLY A 102 29.49 35.65 2.20
N LEU A 103 29.89 34.43 1.82
CA LEU A 103 31.23 33.87 2.04
C LEU A 103 32.11 33.85 0.78
N GLY A 104 31.81 34.64 -0.24
CA GLY A 104 32.65 34.81 -1.43
C GLY A 104 32.44 33.76 -2.52
N TYR A 105 32.87 34.09 -3.74
CA TYR A 105 32.58 33.35 -4.98
C TYR A 105 33.68 32.31 -5.26
N ARG A 106 33.30 31.04 -5.51
CA ARG A 106 34.16 30.07 -6.19
C ARG A 106 33.52 29.76 -7.55
N MET A 107 34.30 29.79 -8.64
CA MET A 107 33.81 29.27 -9.91
C MET A 107 33.56 27.77 -9.78
N TYR A 108 32.37 27.37 -10.21
CA TYR A 108 31.86 26.01 -10.25
C TYR A 108 32.87 25.07 -10.94
N ASN A 109 33.41 24.12 -10.18
CA ASN A 109 34.19 23.00 -10.72
C ASN A 109 33.26 21.77 -10.76
N PRO A 110 32.91 21.23 -11.94
CA PRO A 110 31.90 20.17 -12.07
C PRO A 110 32.25 18.85 -11.38
N ASN A 111 33.52 18.62 -11.05
CA ASN A 111 34.01 17.34 -10.52
C ASN A 111 33.91 17.19 -9.00
N ASN A 112 33.41 18.21 -8.25
CA ASN A 112 33.47 18.23 -6.78
C ASN A 112 32.08 18.33 -6.14
N LYS A 113 31.13 17.50 -6.60
CA LYS A 113 29.71 17.58 -6.19
C LYS A 113 29.37 16.89 -4.85
N ASN A 114 30.27 16.11 -4.24
CA ASN A 114 29.90 15.20 -3.15
C ASN A 114 30.54 15.43 -1.76
N GLU A 115 31.17 16.56 -1.49
CA GLU A 115 31.59 16.87 -0.12
C GLU A 115 30.77 18.03 0.45
N ILE A 116 29.62 17.71 1.05
CA ILE A 116 28.95 18.63 1.99
C ILE A 116 29.18 18.07 3.40
N ASP A 117 30.03 18.75 4.18
CA ASP A 117 30.28 18.40 5.59
C ASP A 117 29.10 18.91 6.45
N VAL A 118 28.11 18.03 6.62
CA VAL A 118 26.86 18.31 7.34
C VAL A 118 27.13 18.70 8.80
N GLU A 119 28.15 18.12 9.44
CA GLU A 119 28.51 18.44 10.82
C GLU A 119 29.08 19.85 10.96
N SER A 120 29.98 20.25 10.06
CA SER A 120 30.49 21.63 10.03
C SER A 120 29.38 22.66 9.73
N LEU A 121 28.36 22.28 8.94
CA LEU A 121 27.20 23.14 8.66
C LEU A 121 26.25 23.27 9.85
N LEU A 122 25.97 22.17 10.57
CA LEU A 122 25.14 22.19 11.78
C LEU A 122 25.86 22.94 12.92
N GLU A 123 27.18 22.78 13.06
CA GLU A 123 28.02 23.57 13.99
C GLU A 123 27.96 25.08 13.66
N GLY A 124 27.99 25.43 12.36
CA GLY A 124 27.86 26.81 11.91
C GLY A 124 26.48 27.41 12.20
N ALA A 125 25.41 26.64 11.98
CA ALA A 125 24.05 27.06 12.28
C ALA A 125 23.83 27.33 13.77
N GLU A 126 24.36 26.46 14.65
CA GLU A 126 24.28 26.63 16.11
C GLU A 126 25.02 27.89 16.58
N LYS A 127 26.23 28.15 16.07
CA LYS A 127 26.99 29.37 16.39
C LYS A 127 26.29 30.65 15.95
N LEU A 128 25.62 30.63 14.79
CA LEU A 128 24.86 31.78 14.30
C LEU A 128 23.60 32.04 15.13
N LEU A 129 22.91 30.99 15.57
CA LEU A 129 21.72 31.09 16.43
C LEU A 129 22.04 31.68 17.81
N GLY A 130 23.27 31.52 18.31
CA GLY A 130 23.73 32.17 19.55
C GLY A 130 23.78 33.70 19.47
N VAL A 131 23.83 34.27 18.25
CA VAL A 131 23.81 35.72 18.01
C VAL A 131 22.47 36.20 17.45
N TYR A 132 21.80 35.36 16.66
CA TYR A 132 20.50 35.63 16.04
C TYR A 132 19.50 34.51 16.39
N PRO A 133 18.87 34.56 17.58
CA PRO A 133 17.97 33.50 18.02
C PRO A 133 16.69 33.47 17.16
N ILE A 134 16.37 32.29 16.61
CA ILE A 134 15.13 32.04 15.88
C ILE A 134 14.36 30.91 16.61
N PRO A 135 13.09 31.15 17.04
CA PRO A 135 12.30 30.15 17.74
C PRO A 135 12.12 28.85 16.92
N GLY A 136 12.26 27.69 17.57
CA GLY A 136 12.01 26.37 16.98
C GLY A 136 13.13 25.82 16.07
N VAL A 137 14.19 26.58 15.79
CA VAL A 137 15.31 26.11 14.95
C VAL A 137 16.25 25.18 15.72
N HIS A 138 16.42 25.38 17.03
CA HIS A 138 17.22 24.48 17.88
C HIS A 138 16.66 23.05 17.89
N ASP A 139 15.33 22.90 17.97
CA ASP A 139 14.68 21.58 17.94
C ASP A 139 14.84 20.91 16.57
N LYS A 140 14.81 21.71 15.48
CA LYS A 140 15.05 21.21 14.12
C LYS A 140 16.50 20.75 13.92
N ILE A 141 17.49 21.48 14.45
CA ILE A 141 18.91 21.09 14.40
C ILE A 141 19.13 19.80 15.19
N ALA A 142 18.56 19.67 16.40
CA ALA A 142 18.62 18.45 17.19
C ALA A 142 18.02 17.25 16.44
N THR A 143 16.85 17.44 15.82
CA THR A 143 16.20 16.41 14.99
C THR A 143 17.06 16.00 13.80
N LEU A 144 17.71 16.96 13.13
CA LEU A 144 18.60 16.70 11.99
C LEU A 144 19.87 15.96 12.41
N ARG A 145 20.49 16.31 13.55
CA ARG A 145 21.64 15.57 14.12
C ARG A 145 21.25 14.13 14.44
N GLN A 146 20.08 13.91 15.06
CA GLN A 146 19.59 12.57 15.39
C GLN A 146 19.36 11.72 14.13
N ARG A 147 18.76 12.32 13.09
CA ARG A 147 18.55 11.64 11.81
C ARG A 147 19.87 11.33 11.10
N TYR A 148 20.81 12.27 11.09
CA TYR A 148 22.14 12.05 10.51
C TYR A 148 22.90 10.92 11.22
N ALA A 149 22.89 10.90 12.56
CA ALA A 149 23.51 9.84 13.34
C ALA A 149 22.88 8.46 13.10
N GLN A 150 21.55 8.39 12.95
CA GLN A 150 20.85 7.15 12.60
C GLN A 150 21.22 6.64 11.19
N VAL A 151 21.34 7.55 10.23
CA VAL A 151 21.73 7.20 8.86
C VAL A 151 23.20 6.76 8.81
N ALA A 152 24.11 7.49 9.46
CA ALA A 152 25.53 7.14 9.51
C ALA A 152 25.77 5.77 10.19
N ALA A 153 25.09 5.49 11.30
CA ALA A 153 25.16 4.18 11.96
C ALA A 153 24.56 3.05 11.12
N SER A 154 23.53 3.35 10.32
CA SER A 154 22.94 2.37 9.40
C SER A 154 23.87 2.07 8.23
N VAL A 155 24.55 3.08 7.67
CA VAL A 155 25.55 2.89 6.61
C VAL A 155 26.69 1.99 7.09
N GLN A 156 27.26 2.26 8.26
CA GLN A 156 28.33 1.44 8.84
C GLN A 156 27.90 -0.03 9.03
N TYR A 157 26.66 -0.25 9.50
CA TYR A 157 26.07 -1.59 9.63
C TYR A 157 25.91 -2.30 8.27
N TYR A 158 25.49 -1.58 7.23
CA TYR A 158 25.33 -2.16 5.90
C TYR A 158 26.66 -2.39 5.18
N GLU A 159 27.67 -1.57 5.43
CA GLU A 159 29.04 -1.76 4.90
C GLU A 159 29.71 -2.98 5.52
N GLU A 160 29.61 -3.18 6.84
CA GLU A 160 30.11 -4.39 7.51
C GLU A 160 29.40 -5.66 6.99
N ARG A 161 28.08 -5.57 6.73
CA ARG A 161 27.32 -6.71 6.20
C ARG A 161 27.58 -7.01 4.73
N LEU A 162 27.80 -5.99 3.91
CA LEU A 162 28.20 -6.14 2.52
C LEU A 162 29.59 -6.78 2.44
N ALA A 163 30.52 -6.38 3.31
CA ALA A 163 31.82 -7.02 3.42
C ALA A 163 31.70 -8.51 3.81
N GLU A 164 30.86 -8.87 4.78
CA GLU A 164 30.60 -10.27 5.14
C GLU A 164 29.97 -11.07 3.99
N GLN A 165 29.03 -10.48 3.26
CA GLN A 165 28.36 -11.14 2.13
C GLN A 165 29.29 -11.29 0.91
N GLN A 166 30.20 -10.34 0.70
CA GLN A 166 31.18 -10.39 -0.38
C GLN A 166 32.23 -11.49 -0.11
N VAL A 167 32.64 -11.65 1.16
CA VAL A 167 33.46 -12.78 1.61
C VAL A 167 32.73 -14.13 1.42
N GLN A 168 31.42 -14.19 1.69
CA GLN A 168 30.61 -15.40 1.42
C GLN A 168 30.45 -15.71 -0.08
N LEU A 169 30.35 -14.68 -0.92
CA LEU A 169 30.24 -14.83 -2.38
C LEU A 169 31.56 -15.30 -3.01
N GLU A 170 32.69 -14.80 -2.50
CA GLU A 170 34.03 -15.23 -2.94
C GLU A 170 34.34 -16.66 -2.50
N GLN A 171 33.86 -17.09 -1.32
CA GLN A 171 33.94 -18.48 -0.86
C GLN A 171 33.14 -19.46 -1.73
N LEU A 172 32.09 -18.99 -2.41
CA LEU A 172 31.27 -19.82 -3.32
C LEU A 172 31.89 -19.99 -4.72
N ASN A 173 32.94 -19.24 -5.06
CA ASN A 173 33.43 -19.11 -6.44
C ASN A 173 34.85 -19.65 -6.72
N ARG A 174 35.50 -20.43 -5.85
CA ARG A 174 36.79 -21.08 -6.18
C ARG A 174 36.92 -22.56 -5.76
N SER A 175 37.37 -23.37 -6.72
CA SER A 175 37.84 -24.75 -6.55
C SER A 175 39.33 -24.81 -6.16
N ARG A 176 39.63 -25.49 -5.05
CA ARG A 176 40.84 -26.25 -4.62
C ARG A 176 42.27 -25.76 -4.97
N GLU A 177 43.04 -25.61 -3.87
CA GLU A 177 44.52 -25.71 -3.64
C GLU A 177 45.38 -24.41 -3.42
N ASP A 178 45.88 -24.33 -2.17
CA ASP A 178 47.18 -23.89 -1.62
C ASP A 178 47.53 -22.45 -1.11
N TYR A 179 47.74 -22.42 0.22
CA TYR A 179 48.64 -21.68 1.16
C TYR A 179 48.79 -20.13 1.26
N ILE A 180 48.43 -19.64 2.47
CA ILE A 180 49.07 -18.74 3.47
C ILE A 180 49.46 -17.26 3.14
N ASP A 181 49.03 -16.39 4.07
CA ASP A 181 49.46 -15.05 4.55
C ASP A 181 50.14 -14.03 3.60
N GLU A 182 49.60 -12.81 3.55
CA GLU A 182 50.10 -11.65 4.33
C GLU A 182 49.19 -10.43 4.13
N ALA A 183 49.15 -9.58 5.15
CA ALA A 183 48.38 -8.34 5.21
C ALA A 183 49.04 -7.24 4.37
N ASP A 184 48.24 -6.44 3.65
CA ASP A 184 48.62 -5.07 3.34
C ASP A 184 47.38 -4.18 3.12
N GLU A 185 47.33 -3.08 3.88
CA GLU A 185 46.32 -2.02 3.78
C GLU A 185 46.54 -1.24 2.48
N THR A 186 45.54 -1.26 1.58
CA THR A 186 45.52 -0.34 0.43
C THR A 186 44.28 0.55 0.48
N GLN A 187 44.53 1.86 0.60
CA GLN A 187 43.55 2.92 0.48
C GLN A 187 42.93 2.88 -0.93
N TYR A 188 41.62 2.63 -1.02
CA TYR A 188 40.88 2.67 -2.27
C TYR A 188 40.49 4.12 -2.56
N GLU A 189 41.19 4.78 -3.50
CA GLU A 189 40.67 6.00 -4.11
C GLU A 189 39.45 5.64 -4.97
N PRO A 190 38.32 6.37 -4.85
CA PRO A 190 37.17 6.12 -5.70
C PRO A 190 37.51 6.48 -7.14
N GLU A 191 37.47 5.49 -8.05
CA GLU A 191 37.51 5.80 -9.47
C GLU A 191 36.29 6.66 -9.85
N PRO A 192 36.48 7.73 -10.65
CA PRO A 192 35.38 8.58 -11.08
C PRO A 192 34.40 7.75 -11.90
N VAL A 193 33.14 7.67 -11.45
CA VAL A 193 32.04 7.10 -12.24
C VAL A 193 31.98 7.88 -13.54
N ALA A 194 32.37 7.24 -14.64
CA ALA A 194 32.29 7.85 -15.95
C ALA A 194 30.85 8.30 -16.22
N PRO A 195 30.61 9.47 -16.84
CA PRO A 195 29.26 9.84 -17.26
C PRO A 195 28.70 8.71 -18.13
N LEU A 196 27.51 8.20 -17.79
CA LEU A 196 26.82 7.16 -18.55
C LEU A 196 26.88 7.52 -20.03
N THR A 197 27.62 6.71 -20.80
CA THR A 197 27.76 6.96 -22.22
C THR A 197 26.43 6.70 -22.90
N GLU A 198 26.23 7.21 -24.12
CA GLU A 198 25.05 6.87 -24.92
C GLU A 198 24.91 5.35 -25.09
N GLU A 199 26.03 4.61 -25.06
CA GLU A 199 26.06 3.15 -25.10
C GLU A 199 25.62 2.51 -23.78
N ASP A 200 25.95 3.10 -22.63
CA ASP A 200 25.45 2.65 -21.33
C ASP A 200 23.94 2.88 -21.19
N LEU A 201 23.43 4.03 -21.65
CA LEU A 201 22.00 4.31 -21.69
C LEU A 201 21.26 3.34 -22.61
N ARG A 202 21.81 3.03 -23.78
CA ARG A 202 21.25 2.00 -24.68
C ARG A 202 21.27 0.61 -24.06
N ARG A 203 22.31 0.27 -23.29
CA ARG A 203 22.37 -0.99 -22.55
C ARG A 203 21.29 -1.06 -21.48
N GLU A 204 21.12 0.00 -20.68
CA GLU A 204 20.07 0.08 -19.66
C GLU A 204 18.66 0.04 -20.27
N GLU A 205 18.41 0.77 -21.37
CA GLU A 205 17.14 0.72 -22.10
C GLU A 205 16.84 -0.69 -22.62
N GLU A 206 17.85 -1.38 -23.17
CA GLU A 206 17.68 -2.75 -23.65
C GLU A 206 17.47 -3.73 -22.49
N GLU A 207 18.19 -3.60 -21.38
CA GLU A 207 17.96 -4.39 -20.16
C GLU A 207 16.54 -4.17 -19.60
N ALA A 208 16.07 -2.92 -19.54
CA ALA A 208 14.72 -2.58 -19.14
C ALA A 208 13.68 -3.20 -20.07
N ARG A 209 13.90 -3.13 -21.39
CA ARG A 209 13.04 -3.74 -22.40
C ARG A 209 12.99 -5.27 -22.26
N GLN A 210 14.13 -5.92 -22.01
CA GLN A 210 14.20 -7.36 -21.77
C GLN A 210 13.47 -7.76 -20.49
N LEU A 211 13.60 -6.96 -19.42
CA LEU A 211 12.87 -7.17 -18.17
C LEU A 211 11.36 -7.00 -18.35
N GLU A 212 10.91 -5.98 -19.08
CA GLU A 212 9.49 -5.77 -19.40
C GLU A 212 8.93 -6.93 -20.23
N LYS A 213 9.69 -7.40 -21.23
CA LYS A 213 9.33 -8.59 -22.01
C LYS A 213 9.20 -9.82 -21.13
N LYS A 214 10.17 -10.07 -20.24
CA LYS A 214 10.13 -11.20 -19.30
C LYS A 214 8.95 -11.10 -18.34
N LYS A 215 8.62 -9.90 -17.86
CA LYS A 215 7.43 -9.64 -17.03
C LYS A 215 6.15 -10.02 -17.79
N LYS A 216 5.98 -9.53 -19.02
CA LYS A 216 4.81 -9.87 -19.87
C LYS A 216 4.70 -11.37 -20.13
N GLU A 217 5.82 -12.06 -20.35
CA GLU A 217 5.85 -13.51 -20.51
C GLU A 217 5.40 -14.25 -19.24
N LEU A 218 5.81 -13.78 -18.06
CA LEU A 218 5.38 -14.33 -16.78
C LEU A 218 3.90 -14.08 -16.50
N GLU A 219 3.41 -12.85 -16.76
CA GLU A 219 1.98 -12.49 -16.67
C GLU A 219 1.14 -13.38 -17.60
N ALA A 220 1.60 -13.62 -18.83
CA ALA A 220 0.93 -14.51 -19.77
C ALA A 220 0.87 -15.96 -19.28
N ARG A 221 1.95 -16.47 -18.68
CA ARG A 221 1.98 -17.80 -18.07
C ARG A 221 1.07 -17.89 -16.85
N LEU A 222 1.09 -16.88 -15.98
CA LEU A 222 0.18 -16.78 -14.83
C LEU A 222 -1.27 -16.84 -15.30
N ARG A 223 -1.63 -16.00 -16.26
CA ARG A 223 -2.96 -15.99 -16.88
C ARG A 223 -3.33 -17.36 -17.43
N ALA A 224 -2.46 -17.99 -18.21
CA ALA A 224 -2.71 -19.31 -18.80
C ALA A 224 -2.93 -20.40 -17.73
N ASN A 225 -2.14 -20.39 -16.66
CA ASN A 225 -2.27 -21.33 -15.56
C ASN A 225 -3.59 -21.14 -14.79
N VAL A 226 -3.95 -19.90 -14.47
CA VAL A 226 -5.22 -19.61 -13.78
C VAL A 226 -6.42 -19.90 -14.69
N HIS A 227 -6.31 -19.58 -15.98
CA HIS A 227 -7.33 -19.95 -16.96
C HIS A 227 -7.53 -21.46 -17.03
N ALA A 228 -6.45 -22.26 -17.01
CA ALA A 228 -6.53 -23.72 -16.95
C ALA A 228 -7.20 -24.19 -15.65
N PHE A 229 -6.81 -23.64 -14.49
CA PHE A 229 -7.45 -23.94 -13.22
C PHE A 229 -8.95 -23.63 -13.25
N ALA A 230 -9.31 -22.44 -13.74
CA ALA A 230 -10.69 -21.99 -13.80
C ALA A 230 -11.54 -22.94 -14.67
N ASN A 231 -11.08 -23.29 -15.87
CA ASN A 231 -11.82 -24.16 -16.79
C ASN A 231 -11.84 -25.64 -16.41
N THR A 232 -10.86 -26.14 -15.66
CA THR A 232 -10.74 -27.59 -15.36
C THR A 232 -11.19 -27.97 -13.95
N VAL A 233 -11.08 -27.04 -13.00
CA VAL A 233 -11.42 -27.24 -11.59
C VAL A 233 -12.65 -26.41 -11.24
N LEU A 234 -12.54 -25.08 -11.36
CA LEU A 234 -13.55 -24.16 -10.87
C LEU A 234 -14.89 -24.28 -11.61
N SER A 235 -14.86 -24.54 -12.93
CA SER A 235 -16.04 -24.79 -13.77
C SER A 235 -16.90 -25.97 -13.29
N LYS A 236 -16.34 -26.88 -12.48
CA LYS A 236 -17.06 -28.01 -11.87
C LYS A 236 -17.74 -27.66 -10.56
N ALA A 237 -17.43 -26.51 -9.94
CA ALA A 237 -18.04 -26.14 -8.66
C ALA A 237 -19.58 -26.21 -8.65
N PRO A 238 -20.32 -25.79 -9.71
CA PRO A 238 -21.77 -25.91 -9.74
C PRO A 238 -22.28 -27.35 -9.61
N THR A 239 -21.50 -28.39 -9.98
CA THR A 239 -21.93 -29.78 -9.78
C THR A 239 -22.00 -30.16 -8.31
N TYR A 240 -21.20 -29.50 -7.46
CA TYR A 240 -21.18 -29.73 -6.01
C TYR A 240 -22.33 -29.02 -5.29
N TYR A 241 -22.71 -27.83 -5.73
CA TYR A 241 -23.63 -26.98 -4.95
C TYR A 241 -25.01 -26.76 -5.59
N SER A 242 -25.19 -26.90 -6.90
CA SER A 242 -26.45 -26.47 -7.56
C SER A 242 -27.68 -27.28 -7.16
N HIS A 243 -27.50 -28.50 -6.67
CA HIS A 243 -28.57 -29.38 -6.22
C HIS A 243 -28.94 -29.19 -4.73
N LEU A 244 -28.16 -28.37 -4.00
CA LEU A 244 -28.35 -28.12 -2.56
C LEU A 244 -29.15 -26.84 -2.33
N THR A 245 -29.96 -26.83 -1.28
CA THR A 245 -30.91 -25.74 -0.98
C THR A 245 -30.40 -24.76 0.07
N ALA A 246 -29.69 -25.22 1.09
CA ALA A 246 -29.14 -24.37 2.13
C ALA A 246 -27.83 -23.70 1.71
N GLN A 247 -27.63 -22.44 2.11
CA GLN A 247 -26.40 -21.70 1.82
C GLN A 247 -25.16 -22.39 2.41
N THR A 248 -25.24 -22.79 3.67
CA THR A 248 -24.17 -23.50 4.38
C THR A 248 -23.75 -24.78 3.66
N GLU A 249 -24.72 -25.59 3.22
CA GLU A 249 -24.45 -26.85 2.52
C GLU A 249 -23.78 -26.61 1.16
N ARG A 250 -24.25 -25.59 0.41
CA ARG A 250 -23.63 -25.16 -0.84
C ARG A 250 -22.19 -24.71 -0.66
N PHE A 251 -21.92 -23.94 0.39
CA PHE A 251 -20.57 -23.52 0.74
C PHE A 251 -19.70 -24.72 1.08
N GLN A 252 -20.13 -25.56 2.02
CA GLN A 252 -19.41 -26.75 2.46
C GLN A 252 -19.06 -27.71 1.32
N SER A 253 -19.97 -27.90 0.36
CA SER A 253 -19.73 -28.81 -0.76
C SER A 253 -18.61 -28.34 -1.71
N THR A 254 -18.20 -27.07 -1.64
CA THR A 254 -17.08 -26.53 -2.42
C THR A 254 -15.71 -26.74 -1.78
N LEU A 255 -15.63 -27.29 -0.57
CA LEU A 255 -14.37 -27.56 0.12
C LEU A 255 -13.32 -28.29 -0.75
N PRO A 256 -13.65 -29.33 -1.55
CA PRO A 256 -12.66 -29.99 -2.42
C PRO A 256 -12.06 -29.06 -3.49
N ILE A 257 -12.87 -28.11 -3.99
CA ILE A 257 -12.40 -27.09 -4.95
C ILE A 257 -11.44 -26.12 -4.24
N TYR A 258 -11.77 -25.69 -3.03
CA TYR A 258 -10.91 -24.83 -2.22
C TYR A 258 -9.57 -25.51 -1.88
N GLN A 259 -9.58 -26.78 -1.47
CA GLN A 259 -8.36 -27.54 -1.21
C GLN A 259 -7.49 -27.66 -2.47
N THR A 260 -8.11 -27.84 -3.64
CA THR A 260 -7.38 -27.83 -4.93
C THR A 260 -6.78 -26.46 -5.23
N ALA A 261 -7.49 -25.37 -4.89
CA ALA A 261 -6.98 -24.00 -5.02
C ALA A 261 -5.77 -23.75 -4.09
N VAL A 262 -5.82 -24.27 -2.85
CA VAL A 262 -4.70 -24.24 -1.89
C VAL A 262 -3.48 -24.96 -2.48
N SER A 263 -3.66 -26.18 -3.00
CA SER A 263 -2.56 -26.95 -3.63
C SER A 263 -2.02 -26.32 -4.91
N ALA A 264 -2.87 -25.63 -5.68
CA ALA A 264 -2.45 -24.83 -6.82
C ALA A 264 -1.70 -23.54 -6.43
N GLY A 265 -1.60 -23.21 -5.14
CA GLY A 265 -0.91 -22.02 -4.63
C GLY A 265 -1.75 -20.74 -4.69
N LEU A 266 -3.06 -20.81 -4.94
CA LEU A 266 -3.92 -19.62 -5.04
C LEU A 266 -4.15 -18.91 -3.70
N ILE A 267 -4.02 -19.60 -2.57
CA ILE A 267 -4.05 -18.96 -1.23
C ILE A 267 -2.71 -18.31 -0.92
N LYS A 268 -1.60 -19.05 -1.09
CA LYS A 268 -0.24 -18.52 -0.94
C LYS A 268 0.04 -17.32 -1.86
N GLY A 269 -0.55 -17.31 -3.05
CA GLY A 269 -0.49 -16.23 -4.03
C GLY A 269 -1.21 -14.94 -3.63
N GLN A 270 -1.95 -14.94 -2.52
CA GLN A 270 -2.57 -13.75 -1.94
C GLN A 270 -1.72 -13.11 -0.84
N ILE A 271 -0.58 -13.71 -0.48
CA ILE A 271 0.36 -13.20 0.51
C ILE A 271 1.60 -12.64 -0.22
N PRO A 272 2.07 -11.42 0.10
CA PRO A 272 3.28 -10.85 -0.47
C PRO A 272 4.54 -11.72 -0.30
N ILE A 273 5.43 -11.70 -1.28
CA ILE A 273 6.72 -12.41 -1.23
C ILE A 273 7.53 -12.12 0.04
N PRO A 274 7.65 -10.86 0.53
CA PRO A 274 8.38 -10.57 1.76
C PRO A 274 7.83 -11.26 3.02
N LEU A 275 6.57 -11.70 2.99
CA LEU A 275 5.91 -12.43 4.07
C LEU A 275 5.84 -13.94 3.81
N GLY A 276 6.65 -14.45 2.88
CA GLY A 276 6.76 -15.88 2.53
C GLY A 276 5.76 -16.38 1.50
N GLY A 277 4.86 -15.52 1.02
CA GLY A 277 3.88 -15.84 -0.02
C GLY A 277 4.45 -15.80 -1.43
N THR A 278 3.58 -15.77 -2.43
CA THR A 278 3.97 -15.71 -3.86
C THR A 278 3.29 -14.58 -4.63
N SER A 279 2.65 -13.63 -3.95
CA SER A 279 2.09 -12.44 -4.59
C SER A 279 3.22 -11.50 -5.03
N ALA A 280 3.37 -11.34 -6.35
CA ALA A 280 4.38 -10.49 -6.96
C ALA A 280 3.89 -9.06 -7.25
N GLY A 281 2.57 -8.88 -7.39
CA GLY A 281 1.93 -7.57 -7.46
C GLY A 281 0.41 -7.62 -7.60
N LEU A 282 -0.23 -6.46 -7.50
CA LEU A 282 -1.68 -6.27 -7.57
C LEU A 282 -2.20 -6.36 -9.00
N VAL A 283 -1.39 -6.05 -10.01
CA VAL A 283 -1.76 -6.32 -11.42
C VAL A 283 -1.86 -7.82 -11.68
N ASP A 284 -0.92 -8.61 -11.15
CA ASP A 284 -0.98 -10.07 -11.21
C ASP A 284 -2.24 -10.58 -10.50
N ALA A 285 -2.55 -10.02 -9.32
CA ALA A 285 -3.80 -10.33 -8.63
C ALA A 285 -5.03 -10.02 -9.50
N ALA A 286 -5.08 -8.86 -10.17
CA ALA A 286 -6.18 -8.51 -11.06
C ALA A 286 -6.36 -9.51 -12.22
N ILE A 287 -5.25 -9.99 -12.81
CA ILE A 287 -5.27 -11.04 -13.85
C ILE A 287 -5.88 -12.33 -13.30
N VAL A 288 -5.43 -12.78 -12.12
CA VAL A 288 -5.96 -13.99 -11.47
C VAL A 288 -7.46 -13.85 -11.21
N ILE A 289 -7.87 -12.72 -10.62
CA ILE A 289 -9.26 -12.46 -10.25
C ILE A 289 -10.17 -12.44 -11.47
N GLU A 290 -9.74 -11.75 -12.55
CA GLU A 290 -10.49 -11.68 -13.81
C GLU A 290 -10.70 -13.08 -14.40
N GLU A 291 -9.66 -13.91 -14.45
CA GLU A 291 -9.76 -15.27 -15.00
C GLU A 291 -10.67 -16.20 -14.18
N LEU A 292 -10.65 -16.09 -12.85
CA LEU A 292 -11.55 -16.88 -11.99
C LEU A 292 -13.02 -16.45 -12.16
N HIS A 293 -13.29 -15.14 -12.14
CA HIS A 293 -14.65 -14.59 -12.23
C HIS A 293 -15.26 -14.70 -13.62
N ALA A 294 -14.44 -14.86 -14.65
CA ALA A 294 -14.92 -15.16 -16.00
C ALA A 294 -15.49 -16.58 -16.14
N VAL A 295 -15.29 -17.46 -15.15
CA VAL A 295 -15.77 -18.84 -15.18
C VAL A 295 -16.79 -19.12 -14.08
N GLU A 296 -16.43 -18.90 -12.81
CA GLU A 296 -17.31 -19.22 -11.68
C GLU A 296 -17.08 -18.25 -10.51
N PRO A 297 -17.89 -17.18 -10.40
CA PRO A 297 -17.73 -16.17 -9.35
C PRO A 297 -17.94 -16.71 -7.92
N SER A 298 -18.89 -17.63 -7.74
CA SER A 298 -19.36 -18.02 -6.41
C SER A 298 -18.26 -18.65 -5.55
N THR A 299 -17.56 -19.67 -6.05
CA THR A 299 -16.48 -20.33 -5.29
C THR A 299 -15.18 -19.52 -5.35
N ALA A 300 -14.98 -18.72 -6.40
CA ALA A 300 -13.87 -17.78 -6.48
C ALA A 300 -13.88 -16.76 -5.33
N ILE A 301 -15.06 -16.29 -4.90
CA ILE A 301 -15.18 -15.41 -3.73
C ILE A 301 -14.66 -16.06 -2.45
N THR A 302 -14.89 -17.35 -2.23
CA THR A 302 -14.35 -18.04 -1.04
C THR A 302 -12.82 -18.00 -1.01
N ILE A 303 -12.18 -18.20 -2.17
CA ILE A 303 -10.71 -18.14 -2.33
C ILE A 303 -10.20 -16.74 -2.03
N LEU A 304 -10.83 -15.70 -2.60
CA LEU A 304 -10.41 -14.30 -2.44
C LEU A 304 -10.80 -13.69 -1.09
N GLY A 305 -11.86 -14.19 -0.48
CA GLY A 305 -12.30 -13.80 0.86
C GLY A 305 -11.25 -14.10 1.92
N THR A 306 -10.47 -15.18 1.73
CA THR A 306 -9.29 -15.46 2.55
C THR A 306 -8.24 -14.36 2.40
N GLY A 307 -7.90 -13.91 1.19
CA GLY A 307 -6.97 -12.79 1.00
C GLY A 307 -7.44 -11.50 1.67
N LEU A 308 -8.74 -11.18 1.55
CA LEU A 308 -9.31 -10.03 2.27
C LEU A 308 -9.17 -10.19 3.79
N GLY A 309 -9.41 -11.40 4.32
CA GLY A 309 -9.23 -11.71 5.74
C GLY A 309 -7.79 -11.60 6.24
N LEU A 310 -6.80 -11.87 5.38
CA LEU A 310 -5.37 -11.74 5.68
C LEU A 310 -4.86 -10.30 5.53
N THR A 311 -5.53 -9.45 4.76
CA THR A 311 -5.05 -8.11 4.41
C THR A 311 -4.78 -7.22 5.63
N PRO A 312 -5.64 -7.13 6.66
CA PRO A 312 -5.33 -6.35 7.86
C PRO A 312 -4.02 -6.81 8.54
N LEU A 313 -3.83 -8.13 8.65
CA LEU A 313 -2.62 -8.71 9.22
C LEU A 313 -1.40 -8.41 8.35
N ILE A 314 -1.51 -8.49 7.03
CA ILE A 314 -0.44 -8.13 6.10
C ILE A 314 -0.02 -6.66 6.27
N LEU A 315 -0.98 -5.76 6.45
CA LEU A 315 -0.74 -4.31 6.54
C LEU A 315 -0.18 -3.86 7.90
N ALA A 316 -0.74 -4.40 9.00
CA ALA A 316 -0.51 -3.86 10.34
C ALA A 316 0.13 -4.86 11.32
N GLY A 317 0.32 -6.12 10.90
CA GLY A 317 0.88 -7.16 11.77
C GLY A 317 2.32 -6.90 12.17
N SER A 318 2.66 -7.20 13.42
CA SER A 318 4.06 -7.30 13.84
C SER A 318 4.74 -8.51 13.18
N LYS A 319 6.08 -8.54 13.20
CA LYS A 319 6.85 -9.68 12.71
C LYS A 319 6.42 -11.00 13.37
N GLU A 320 6.22 -10.97 14.68
CA GLU A 320 5.79 -12.14 15.46
C GLU A 320 4.37 -12.57 15.08
N GLN A 321 3.47 -11.60 14.82
CA GLN A 321 2.12 -11.88 14.36
C GLN A 321 2.12 -12.45 12.93
N HIS A 322 2.97 -11.94 12.03
CA HIS A 322 3.14 -12.50 10.69
C HIS A 322 3.63 -13.95 10.75
N GLU A 323 4.71 -14.20 11.49
CA GLU A 323 5.27 -15.55 11.64
C GLU A 323 4.25 -16.53 12.23
N LYS A 324 3.48 -16.10 13.24
CA LYS A 324 2.49 -16.96 13.90
C LYS A 324 1.23 -17.19 13.05
N PHE A 325 0.60 -16.12 12.55
CA PHE A 325 -0.75 -16.18 12.01
C PHE A 325 -0.78 -16.35 10.48
N LEU A 326 0.29 -16.04 9.75
CA LEU A 326 0.37 -16.35 8.31
C LEU A 326 0.85 -17.76 8.03
N ALA A 327 1.62 -18.38 8.94
CA ALA A 327 2.20 -19.71 8.73
C ALA A 327 1.20 -20.76 8.18
N PRO A 328 -0.03 -20.90 8.71
CA PRO A 328 -0.99 -21.87 8.17
C PRO A 328 -1.42 -21.61 6.72
N PHE A 329 -1.34 -20.37 6.25
CA PHE A 329 -1.77 -19.95 4.90
C PHE A 329 -0.62 -19.99 3.88
N LEU A 330 0.62 -20.19 4.34
CA LEU A 330 1.79 -20.42 3.49
C LEU A 330 1.91 -21.88 3.04
N GLU A 331 1.19 -22.79 3.72
CA GLU A 331 1.06 -24.19 3.33
C GLU A 331 0.24 -24.31 2.03
N GLN A 332 0.64 -25.23 1.15
CA GLN A 332 -0.10 -25.57 -0.08
C GLN A 332 -0.97 -26.81 0.12
N THR A 333 -1.39 -27.07 1.35
CA THR A 333 -2.29 -28.16 1.73
C THR A 333 -3.28 -27.69 2.77
N GLY A 334 -4.43 -28.37 2.87
CA GLY A 334 -5.45 -28.08 3.87
C GLY A 334 -6.51 -27.11 3.37
N GLU A 335 -7.23 -26.51 4.33
CA GLU A 335 -8.51 -25.85 4.09
C GLU A 335 -8.66 -24.53 4.86
N ARG A 336 -7.52 -23.90 5.19
CA ARG A 336 -7.48 -22.75 6.08
C ARG A 336 -8.24 -21.56 5.48
N LEU A 337 -9.16 -21.00 6.25
CA LEU A 337 -9.94 -19.81 5.88
C LEU A 337 -9.54 -18.61 6.72
N ALA A 338 -9.52 -17.44 6.10
CA ALA A 338 -9.46 -16.17 6.82
C ALA A 338 -10.70 -15.32 6.53
N SER A 339 -11.03 -14.42 7.45
CA SER A 339 -12.17 -13.51 7.31
C SER A 339 -11.84 -12.13 7.86
N PHE A 340 -12.28 -11.09 7.14
CA PHE A 340 -12.28 -9.73 7.64
C PHE A 340 -13.67 -9.38 8.16
N VAL A 341 -13.79 -9.23 9.47
CA VAL A 341 -15.07 -9.25 10.17
C VAL A 341 -15.47 -7.83 10.58
N HIS A 342 -16.03 -7.10 9.62
CA HIS A 342 -16.42 -5.69 9.77
C HIS A 342 -17.95 -5.50 9.85
N SER A 343 -18.67 -5.95 8.82
CA SER A 343 -20.09 -5.68 8.60
C SER A 343 -21.01 -6.20 9.71
N GLU A 344 -22.10 -5.47 9.96
CA GLU A 344 -23.02 -5.69 11.09
C GLU A 344 -24.48 -5.71 10.62
N PRO A 345 -25.40 -6.35 11.36
CA PRO A 345 -26.82 -6.41 11.00
C PRO A 345 -27.50 -5.04 10.83
N GLN A 346 -27.07 -4.03 11.60
CA GLN A 346 -27.61 -2.67 11.54
C GLN A 346 -27.05 -1.85 10.36
N GLY A 347 -26.07 -2.40 9.64
CA GLY A 347 -25.32 -1.71 8.59
C GLY A 347 -24.10 -0.95 9.14
N THR A 348 -23.13 -0.71 8.26
CA THR A 348 -21.85 -0.07 8.62
C THR A 348 -21.54 1.17 7.78
N ALA A 349 -22.48 1.71 7.00
CA ALA A 349 -22.22 2.90 6.20
C ALA A 349 -21.88 4.15 7.06
N ASN A 350 -22.44 4.22 8.26
CA ASN A 350 -22.30 5.35 9.20
C ASN A 350 -21.35 5.04 10.37
N TRP A 351 -20.52 3.99 10.26
CA TRP A 351 -19.69 3.51 11.38
C TRP A 351 -18.67 4.52 11.91
N LEU A 352 -18.26 5.49 11.07
CA LEU A 352 -17.38 6.62 11.44
C LEU A 352 -18.10 7.98 11.46
N GLU A 353 -19.44 7.99 11.48
CA GLU A 353 -20.18 9.24 11.60
C GLU A 353 -20.16 9.74 13.05
N LYS A 354 -19.68 10.97 13.26
CA LYS A 354 -19.66 11.58 14.58
C LYS A 354 -21.09 11.80 15.09
N GLY A 355 -21.35 11.42 16.34
CA GLY A 355 -22.70 11.47 16.94
C GLY A 355 -23.60 10.29 16.58
N ALA A 356 -23.20 9.41 15.66
CA ALA A 356 -23.92 8.18 15.36
C ALA A 356 -23.59 7.06 16.36
N PRO A 357 -24.38 5.98 16.42
CA PRO A 357 -24.14 4.86 17.33
C PRO A 357 -22.82 4.09 17.11
N GLY A 358 -22.16 4.28 15.95
CA GLY A 358 -20.97 3.56 15.53
C GLY A 358 -21.17 2.05 15.38
N LEU A 359 -20.07 1.29 15.46
CA LEU A 359 -20.14 -0.17 15.49
C LEU A 359 -20.80 -0.65 16.80
N GLN A 360 -21.71 -1.60 16.65
CA GLN A 360 -22.42 -2.28 17.74
C GLN A 360 -21.62 -3.47 18.28
N THR A 361 -20.66 -4.00 17.51
CA THR A 361 -19.66 -4.91 18.08
C THR A 361 -18.64 -4.10 18.86
N THR A 362 -18.68 -4.28 20.18
CA THR A 362 -17.83 -3.59 21.14
C THR A 362 -16.76 -4.50 21.71
N ALA A 363 -15.65 -3.91 22.16
CA ALA A 363 -14.64 -4.61 22.93
C ALA A 363 -14.09 -3.73 24.07
N TYR A 364 -13.89 -4.32 25.25
CA TYR A 364 -13.22 -3.65 26.38
C TYR A 364 -12.18 -4.57 27.02
N LEU A 365 -11.11 -3.97 27.53
CA LEU A 365 -10.04 -4.69 28.21
C LEU A 365 -10.44 -5.02 29.65
N GLN A 366 -10.27 -6.28 30.05
CA GLN A 366 -10.47 -6.76 31.41
C GLN A 366 -9.30 -7.67 31.79
N GLY A 367 -8.37 -7.15 32.60
CA GLY A 367 -7.13 -7.87 32.91
C GLY A 367 -6.25 -7.98 31.65
N GLU A 368 -5.87 -9.19 31.29
CA GLU A 368 -5.03 -9.50 30.12
C GLU A 368 -5.85 -9.97 28.90
N GLU A 369 -7.17 -9.76 28.92
CA GLU A 369 -8.08 -10.18 27.85
C GLU A 369 -8.98 -9.03 27.38
N TRP A 370 -9.29 -9.00 26.09
CA TRP A 370 -10.37 -8.22 25.52
C TRP A 370 -11.66 -9.03 25.53
N ILE A 371 -12.76 -8.39 25.93
CA ILE A 371 -14.10 -8.99 25.96
C ILE A 371 -14.92 -8.40 24.83
N ILE A 372 -15.26 -9.21 23.83
CA ILE A 372 -16.06 -8.82 22.66
C ILE A 372 -17.54 -9.11 22.91
N ASN A 373 -18.39 -8.15 22.55
CA ASN A 373 -19.85 -8.28 22.56
C ASN A 373 -20.47 -7.65 21.32
N GLY A 374 -21.39 -8.35 20.68
CA GLY A 374 -22.18 -7.82 19.55
C GLY A 374 -22.33 -8.82 18.41
N ASP A 375 -22.86 -8.34 17.29
CA ASP A 375 -23.26 -9.16 16.17
C ASP A 375 -22.57 -8.72 14.87
N LYS A 376 -22.18 -9.71 14.07
CA LYS A 376 -21.58 -9.54 12.74
C LYS A 376 -22.41 -10.24 11.68
N LEU A 377 -22.41 -9.71 10.46
CA LEU A 377 -23.19 -10.24 9.34
C LEU A 377 -22.49 -9.92 8.02
N TRP A 378 -22.64 -10.79 7.01
CA TRP A 378 -22.07 -10.67 5.66
C TRP A 378 -20.56 -10.92 5.53
N THR A 379 -19.89 -11.25 6.63
CA THR A 379 -18.42 -11.36 6.68
C THR A 379 -17.97 -12.68 6.10
N THR A 380 -17.59 -12.68 4.82
CA THR A 380 -17.23 -13.88 4.05
C THR A 380 -16.28 -14.79 4.82
N ASN A 381 -16.56 -16.09 4.83
CA ASN A 381 -15.79 -17.16 5.49
C ASN A 381 -15.79 -17.14 7.03
N SER A 382 -16.41 -16.15 7.71
CA SER A 382 -16.26 -15.98 9.16
C SER A 382 -16.74 -17.19 9.97
N GLY A 383 -17.75 -17.91 9.48
CA GLY A 383 -18.22 -19.15 10.10
C GLY A 383 -17.22 -20.31 10.00
N GLY A 384 -16.29 -20.27 9.06
CA GLY A 384 -15.47 -21.44 8.69
C GLY A 384 -16.32 -22.55 8.06
N TRP A 385 -15.66 -23.63 7.60
CA TRP A 385 -16.34 -24.76 6.94
C TRP A 385 -17.41 -25.43 7.80
N ASP A 386 -17.29 -25.37 9.11
CA ASP A 386 -18.12 -26.12 10.06
C ASP A 386 -18.86 -25.21 11.06
N GLN A 387 -18.97 -23.91 10.76
CA GLN A 387 -19.60 -22.90 11.62
C GLN A 387 -18.89 -22.70 12.99
N ARG A 388 -17.66 -23.21 13.14
CA ARG A 388 -16.81 -23.02 14.36
C ARG A 388 -15.72 -21.96 14.19
N GLY A 389 -15.93 -21.03 13.27
CA GLY A 389 -15.06 -19.88 13.00
C GLY A 389 -14.00 -20.13 11.93
N ALA A 390 -13.60 -19.09 11.21
CA ALA A 390 -12.43 -19.15 10.32
C ALA A 390 -11.13 -19.41 11.10
N ASP A 391 -10.11 -19.96 10.45
CA ASP A 391 -8.77 -20.17 11.05
C ASP A 391 -8.14 -18.87 11.55
N LEU A 392 -8.42 -17.77 10.85
CA LEU A 392 -8.10 -16.41 11.30
C LEU A 392 -9.26 -15.45 11.01
N GLN A 393 -9.68 -14.70 12.02
CA GLN A 393 -10.64 -13.61 11.88
C GLN A 393 -10.00 -12.31 12.35
N CYS A 394 -10.01 -11.29 11.50
CA CYS A 394 -9.66 -9.92 11.87
C CYS A 394 -10.96 -9.19 12.23
N ILE A 395 -11.30 -9.14 13.52
CA ILE A 395 -12.57 -8.59 14.01
C ILE A 395 -12.43 -7.11 14.31
N VAL A 396 -13.23 -6.28 13.61
CA VAL A 396 -13.29 -4.84 13.84
C VAL A 396 -14.32 -4.55 14.92
N CYS A 397 -13.88 -3.86 15.97
CA CYS A 397 -14.72 -3.49 17.11
C CYS A 397 -14.63 -1.98 17.37
N ARG A 398 -15.63 -1.45 18.06
CA ARG A 398 -15.56 -0.17 18.77
C ARG A 398 -15.12 -0.42 20.21
N GLN A 399 -14.20 0.37 20.74
CA GLN A 399 -13.82 0.29 22.14
C GLN A 399 -14.98 0.74 23.02
N GLY A 400 -15.33 -0.09 24.01
CA GLY A 400 -16.41 0.21 24.94
C GLY A 400 -17.04 -1.05 25.53
N LYS A 401 -17.84 -0.85 26.57
CA LYS A 401 -18.73 -1.90 27.09
C LYS A 401 -20.01 -1.93 26.25
N PRO A 402 -20.67 -3.09 26.11
CA PRO A 402 -21.85 -3.24 25.25
C PRO A 402 -23.00 -2.28 25.62
N ASP A 403 -23.21 -2.03 26.91
CA ASP A 403 -24.30 -1.16 27.40
C ASP A 403 -23.93 0.33 27.41
N VAL A 404 -22.73 0.69 26.93
CA VAL A 404 -22.26 2.07 26.90
C VAL A 404 -22.35 2.60 25.47
N PRO A 405 -23.26 3.57 25.19
CA PRO A 405 -23.38 4.15 23.87
C PRO A 405 -22.08 4.87 23.50
N GLN A 406 -21.88 5.08 22.21
CA GLN A 406 -20.78 5.91 21.75
C GLN A 406 -20.95 7.33 22.27
N ASP A 407 -19.86 7.91 22.78
CA ASP A 407 -19.82 9.31 23.15
C ASP A 407 -20.05 10.16 21.89
N PRO A 408 -21.12 10.97 21.82
CA PRO A 408 -21.44 11.75 20.63
C PRO A 408 -20.40 12.82 20.32
N ASP A 409 -19.62 13.26 21.32
CA ASP A 409 -18.59 14.28 21.16
C ASP A 409 -17.22 13.70 20.76
N SER A 410 -17.02 12.40 20.97
CA SER A 410 -15.81 11.67 20.59
C SER A 410 -15.72 11.44 19.09
N ASP A 411 -14.51 11.50 18.55
CA ASP A 411 -14.24 11.05 17.18
C ASP A 411 -14.38 9.51 17.11
N PRO A 412 -15.29 8.94 16.31
CA PRO A 412 -15.40 7.51 16.15
C PRO A 412 -14.09 6.80 15.82
N ILE A 413 -13.20 7.45 15.06
CA ILE A 413 -11.91 6.91 14.64
C ILE A 413 -11.07 6.49 15.85
N SER A 414 -11.06 7.30 16.93
CA SER A 414 -10.22 7.06 18.11
C SER A 414 -10.58 5.79 18.87
N ASN A 415 -11.75 5.21 18.60
CA ASN A 415 -12.28 4.05 19.32
C ASN A 415 -12.20 2.76 18.51
N ILE A 416 -11.75 2.79 17.26
CA ILE A 416 -11.71 1.58 16.42
C ILE A 416 -10.46 0.76 16.73
N LEU A 417 -10.65 -0.54 16.97
CA LEU A 417 -9.59 -1.51 17.17
C LEU A 417 -9.84 -2.77 16.32
N ILE A 418 -8.77 -3.55 16.10
CA ILE A 418 -8.86 -4.83 15.39
C ILE A 418 -8.24 -5.93 16.25
N LEU A 419 -8.98 -7.01 16.44
CA LEU A 419 -8.56 -8.18 17.22
C LEU A 419 -8.42 -9.40 16.30
N LEU A 420 -7.33 -10.15 16.45
CA LEU A 420 -7.11 -11.43 15.79
C LEU A 420 -7.79 -12.54 16.61
N VAL A 421 -8.67 -13.30 15.97
CA VAL A 421 -9.37 -14.43 16.60
C VAL A 421 -9.17 -15.68 15.76
N THR A 422 -8.63 -16.72 16.39
CA THR A 422 -8.43 -18.03 15.76
C THR A 422 -9.48 -19.04 16.20
N ARG A 423 -9.53 -20.18 15.52
CA ARG A 423 -10.34 -21.33 15.97
C ARG A 423 -9.99 -21.80 17.37
N SER A 424 -8.73 -21.67 17.78
CA SER A 424 -8.30 -22.04 19.14
C SER A 424 -8.87 -21.08 20.18
N ASP A 425 -8.94 -19.79 19.87
CA ASP A 425 -9.54 -18.79 20.76
C ASP A 425 -11.06 -18.99 20.87
N ILE A 426 -11.72 -19.42 19.79
CA ILE A 426 -13.13 -19.79 19.83
C ILE A 426 -13.37 -21.02 20.70
N ALA A 427 -12.54 -22.05 20.54
CA ALA A 427 -12.67 -23.30 21.29
C ALA A 427 -12.32 -23.16 22.79
N SER A 428 -11.52 -22.15 23.18
CA SER A 428 -11.19 -21.89 24.58
C SER A 428 -12.28 -21.10 25.33
N ASN A 429 -13.23 -20.53 24.61
CA ASN A 429 -14.39 -19.84 25.18
C ASN A 429 -15.56 -20.79 25.45
N ASP A 430 -16.51 -20.36 26.27
CA ASP A 430 -17.79 -21.06 26.42
C ASP A 430 -18.51 -21.14 25.05
N PRO A 431 -19.12 -22.28 24.68
CA PRO A 431 -19.83 -22.40 23.40
C PRO A 431 -20.95 -21.36 23.18
N SER A 432 -21.49 -20.76 24.25
CA SER A 432 -22.47 -19.66 24.14
C SER A 432 -21.84 -18.31 23.78
N ALA A 433 -20.51 -18.17 23.92
CA ALA A 433 -19.81 -16.92 23.67
C ALA A 433 -19.59 -16.63 22.18
N TYR A 434 -19.60 -17.65 21.32
CA TYR A 434 -19.57 -17.52 19.85
C TYR A 434 -20.66 -18.37 19.23
N GLN A 435 -21.63 -17.74 18.57
CA GLN A 435 -22.76 -18.45 17.97
C GLN A 435 -23.00 -17.98 16.54
N VAL A 436 -23.08 -18.93 15.61
CA VAL A 436 -23.64 -18.68 14.28
C VAL A 436 -25.16 -18.82 14.38
N LEU A 437 -25.88 -17.71 14.22
CA LEU A 437 -27.33 -17.62 14.39
C LEU A 437 -28.09 -18.01 13.11
N ALA A 438 -27.57 -17.61 11.95
CA ALA A 438 -28.16 -17.89 10.65
C ALA A 438 -27.11 -17.69 9.53
N ASP A 439 -27.31 -18.37 8.39
CA ASP A 439 -26.56 -18.09 7.16
C ASP A 439 -27.52 -17.57 6.08
N PRO A 440 -27.36 -16.32 5.60
CA PRO A 440 -28.27 -15.72 4.63
C PRO A 440 -28.33 -16.49 3.30
N SER A 441 -29.55 -16.71 2.78
CA SER A 441 -29.72 -17.24 1.42
C SER A 441 -29.52 -16.14 0.39
N LEU A 442 -28.52 -16.29 -0.48
CA LEU A 442 -28.13 -15.26 -1.44
C LEU A 442 -28.74 -15.49 -2.83
N GLY A 443 -29.04 -14.39 -3.53
CA GLY A 443 -29.57 -14.41 -4.90
C GLY A 443 -28.55 -14.87 -5.94
N GLY A 444 -27.30 -14.40 -5.82
CA GLY A 444 -26.10 -14.87 -6.52
C GLY A 444 -25.03 -15.28 -5.51
N HIS A 445 -23.86 -15.72 -5.95
CA HIS A 445 -22.77 -16.18 -5.07
C HIS A 445 -23.24 -17.25 -4.08
N LYS A 446 -23.96 -18.24 -4.61
CA LYS A 446 -24.76 -19.21 -3.85
C LYS A 446 -23.95 -20.19 -2.99
N SER A 447 -22.66 -20.31 -3.23
CA SER A 447 -21.72 -21.18 -2.50
C SER A 447 -20.76 -20.40 -1.59
N VAL A 448 -21.13 -19.18 -1.18
CA VAL A 448 -20.37 -18.37 -0.22
C VAL A 448 -21.06 -18.37 1.15
N ASN A 449 -20.28 -18.40 2.22
CA ASN A 449 -20.75 -18.25 3.59
C ASN A 449 -20.44 -16.84 4.11
N GLY A 450 -21.41 -16.19 4.75
CA GLY A 450 -21.26 -14.86 5.36
C GLY A 450 -22.29 -14.67 6.49
N PRO A 451 -22.20 -15.48 7.55
CA PRO A 451 -23.30 -15.73 8.47
C PRO A 451 -23.53 -14.57 9.44
N HIS A 452 -24.70 -14.58 10.07
CA HIS A 452 -24.96 -13.82 11.29
C HIS A 452 -24.27 -14.51 12.45
N SER A 453 -23.18 -13.93 12.95
CA SER A 453 -22.46 -14.42 14.13
C SER A 453 -22.66 -13.48 15.32
N ARG A 454 -22.78 -14.03 16.51
CA ARG A 454 -22.89 -13.30 17.78
C ARG A 454 -21.73 -13.63 18.70
N PHE A 455 -21.18 -12.59 19.30
CA PHE A 455 -20.20 -12.63 20.38
C PHE A 455 -20.88 -12.22 21.69
N THR A 456 -20.80 -13.07 22.71
CA THR A 456 -21.37 -12.81 24.04
C THR A 456 -20.30 -13.04 25.11
N ASN A 457 -19.76 -11.96 25.66
CA ASN A 457 -18.63 -11.98 26.60
C ASN A 457 -17.44 -12.80 26.08
N PHE A 458 -17.16 -12.71 24.78
CA PHE A 458 -16.15 -13.50 24.11
C PHE A 458 -14.75 -12.99 24.44
N ARG A 459 -13.91 -13.86 25.01
CA ARG A 459 -12.58 -13.51 25.54
C ARG A 459 -11.51 -13.72 24.48
N VAL A 460 -10.66 -12.71 24.31
CA VAL A 460 -9.51 -12.74 23.39
C VAL A 460 -8.27 -12.27 24.13
N PRO A 461 -7.13 -12.97 24.03
CA PRO A 461 -5.89 -12.52 24.67
C PRO A 461 -5.47 -11.11 24.22
N ALA A 462 -4.95 -10.29 25.13
CA ALA A 462 -4.46 -8.95 24.80
C ALA A 462 -3.32 -8.94 23.76
N ALA A 463 -2.55 -10.04 23.67
CA ALA A 463 -1.52 -10.23 22.65
C ALA A 463 -2.07 -10.36 21.21
N ASN A 464 -3.37 -10.62 21.06
CA ASN A 464 -4.02 -10.74 19.75
C ASN A 464 -4.54 -9.40 19.21
N VAL A 465 -4.25 -8.27 19.86
CA VAL A 465 -4.54 -6.95 19.29
C VAL A 465 -3.67 -6.72 18.05
N LEU A 466 -4.31 -6.57 16.89
CA LEU A 466 -3.63 -6.19 15.65
C LEU A 466 -3.47 -4.67 15.57
N ALA A 467 -4.54 -3.94 15.84
CA ALA A 467 -4.56 -2.48 15.83
C ALA A 467 -5.20 -2.00 17.13
N LYS A 468 -4.51 -1.11 17.85
CA LYS A 468 -5.03 -0.55 19.11
C LYS A 468 -6.18 0.41 18.83
N PRO A 469 -6.99 0.77 19.85
CA PRO A 469 -7.98 1.83 19.71
C PRO A 469 -7.35 3.11 19.11
N GLY A 470 -7.93 3.57 17.99
CA GLY A 470 -7.45 4.74 17.24
C GLY A 470 -6.59 4.40 16.03
N GLU A 471 -6.01 3.19 15.98
CA GLU A 471 -5.21 2.72 14.85
C GLU A 471 -6.04 1.87 13.88
N GLY A 472 -7.17 1.30 14.35
CA GLY A 472 -7.95 0.35 13.56
C GLY A 472 -8.61 0.96 12.32
N ALA A 473 -9.09 2.20 12.38
CA ALA A 473 -9.85 2.80 11.29
C ALA A 473 -9.02 2.94 10.00
N GLN A 474 -7.75 3.31 10.13
CA GLN A 474 -6.82 3.42 9.01
C GLN A 474 -6.56 2.05 8.36
N VAL A 475 -6.37 1.00 9.17
CA VAL A 475 -6.17 -0.37 8.67
C VAL A 475 -7.42 -0.87 7.94
N VAL A 476 -8.62 -0.57 8.46
CA VAL A 476 -9.90 -0.87 7.77
C VAL A 476 -9.99 -0.14 6.43
N GLU A 477 -9.66 1.16 6.40
CA GLU A 477 -9.68 1.94 5.16
C GLU A 477 -8.68 1.42 4.12
N GLN A 478 -7.46 1.09 4.53
CA GLN A 478 -6.45 0.54 3.63
C GLN A 478 -6.82 -0.84 3.09
N THR A 479 -7.39 -1.68 3.96
CA THR A 479 -7.91 -3.00 3.58
C THR A 479 -9.01 -2.86 2.53
N PHE A 480 -10.03 -2.03 2.82
CA PHE A 480 -11.16 -1.83 1.90
C PHE A 480 -10.85 -0.95 0.69
N GLY A 481 -9.78 -0.15 0.72
CA GLY A 481 -9.28 0.61 -0.41
C GLY A 481 -8.60 -0.30 -1.42
N THR A 482 -7.78 -1.25 -0.93
CA THR A 482 -7.17 -2.28 -1.77
C THR A 482 -8.23 -3.21 -2.37
N SER A 483 -9.21 -3.65 -1.57
CA SER A 483 -10.29 -4.52 -2.06
C SER A 483 -11.20 -3.82 -3.08
N ALA A 484 -11.37 -2.50 -3.01
CA ALA A 484 -12.17 -1.73 -3.95
C ALA A 484 -11.67 -1.90 -5.40
N ALA A 485 -10.35 -1.82 -5.62
CA ALA A 485 -9.76 -2.06 -6.94
C ALA A 485 -9.92 -3.54 -7.36
N ILE A 486 -9.79 -4.48 -6.42
CA ILE A 486 -9.96 -5.94 -6.65
C ILE A 486 -11.37 -6.26 -7.13
N VAL A 487 -12.40 -5.64 -6.55
CA VAL A 487 -13.79 -5.79 -7.00
C VAL A 487 -13.96 -5.33 -8.45
N GLY A 488 -13.21 -4.30 -8.87
CA GLY A 488 -13.17 -3.91 -10.28
C GLY A 488 -12.71 -5.05 -11.20
N ALA A 489 -11.69 -5.81 -10.81
CA ALA A 489 -11.24 -6.99 -11.58
C ALA A 489 -12.31 -8.10 -11.63
N MET A 490 -13.05 -8.31 -10.52
CA MET A 490 -14.20 -9.22 -10.50
C MET A 490 -15.25 -8.80 -11.53
N CYS A 491 -15.57 -7.51 -11.59
CA CYS A 491 -16.51 -6.94 -12.56
C CYS A 491 -16.07 -7.21 -13.99
N VAL A 492 -14.77 -7.02 -14.30
CA VAL A 492 -14.22 -7.31 -15.64
C VAL A 492 -14.42 -8.78 -16.00
N GLY A 493 -14.13 -9.71 -15.09
CA GLY A 493 -14.34 -11.15 -15.31
C GLY A 493 -15.79 -11.49 -15.63
N VAL A 494 -16.73 -10.98 -14.82
CA VAL A 494 -18.18 -11.21 -15.02
C VAL A 494 -18.69 -10.60 -16.33
N MET A 495 -18.26 -9.37 -16.66
CA MET A 495 -18.60 -8.74 -17.95
C MET A 495 -18.05 -9.55 -19.13
N ARG A 496 -16.81 -10.04 -19.01
CA ARG A 496 -16.15 -10.86 -20.02
C ARG A 496 -16.90 -12.17 -20.26
N HIS A 497 -17.33 -12.85 -19.19
CA HIS A 497 -18.14 -14.07 -19.29
C HIS A 497 -19.43 -13.82 -20.08
N ALA A 498 -20.19 -12.78 -19.73
CA ALA A 498 -21.42 -12.43 -20.43
C ALA A 498 -21.16 -12.11 -21.92
N PHE A 499 -20.11 -11.33 -22.19
CA PHE A 499 -19.76 -10.91 -23.53
C PHE A 499 -19.32 -12.09 -24.41
N GLU A 500 -18.45 -12.97 -23.91
CA GLU A 500 -17.95 -14.12 -24.66
C GLU A 500 -19.08 -15.11 -24.96
N ALA A 501 -19.97 -15.38 -24.00
CA ALA A 501 -21.15 -16.21 -24.22
C ALA A 501 -22.10 -15.60 -25.28
N ALA A 502 -22.35 -14.29 -25.20
CA ALA A 502 -23.21 -13.60 -26.17
C ALA A 502 -22.59 -13.53 -27.57
N LEU A 503 -21.28 -13.26 -27.67
CA LEU A 503 -20.55 -13.23 -28.93
C LEU A 503 -20.53 -14.61 -29.60
N ALA A 504 -20.28 -15.66 -28.82
CA ALA A 504 -20.31 -17.04 -29.31
C ALA A 504 -21.70 -17.41 -29.85
N PHE A 505 -22.77 -17.04 -29.13
CA PHE A 505 -24.14 -17.22 -29.61
C PHE A 505 -24.37 -16.48 -30.93
N CYS A 506 -24.01 -15.18 -31.00
CA CYS A 506 -24.29 -14.36 -32.18
C CYS A 506 -23.54 -14.79 -33.44
N LYS A 507 -22.36 -15.40 -33.29
CA LYS A 507 -21.58 -15.94 -34.42
C LYS A 507 -22.17 -17.22 -34.99
N ASN A 508 -22.82 -18.04 -34.16
CA ASN A 508 -23.25 -19.39 -34.55
C ASN A 508 -24.76 -19.50 -34.80
N GLU A 509 -25.55 -18.58 -34.29
CA GLU A 509 -27.00 -18.57 -34.43
C GLU A 509 -27.46 -17.58 -35.49
N ASN A 510 -28.51 -17.93 -36.23
CA ASN A 510 -29.20 -17.06 -37.18
C ASN A 510 -30.64 -16.72 -36.77
N ARG A 511 -31.16 -17.35 -35.70
CA ARG A 511 -32.52 -17.16 -35.17
C ARG A 511 -33.63 -17.30 -36.22
N GLY A 512 -33.44 -18.23 -37.15
CA GLY A 512 -34.37 -18.46 -38.28
C GLY A 512 -34.16 -17.50 -39.46
N GLY A 513 -33.17 -16.61 -39.39
CA GLY A 513 -32.74 -15.74 -40.47
C GLY A 513 -31.76 -16.40 -41.44
N LYS A 514 -31.31 -15.62 -42.44
CA LYS A 514 -30.37 -16.08 -43.48
C LYS A 514 -28.89 -15.87 -43.12
N ILE A 515 -28.63 -14.97 -42.19
CA ILE A 515 -27.28 -14.57 -41.76
C ILE A 515 -27.14 -14.79 -40.25
N PRO A 516 -25.92 -14.98 -39.73
CA PRO A 516 -25.66 -14.95 -38.29
C PRO A 516 -26.21 -13.68 -37.64
N VAL A 517 -26.66 -13.81 -36.39
CA VAL A 517 -27.21 -12.71 -35.59
C VAL A 517 -26.22 -11.56 -35.46
N LEU A 518 -24.91 -11.86 -35.43
CA LEU A 518 -23.84 -10.88 -35.37
C LEU A 518 -23.89 -9.87 -36.54
N GLU A 519 -24.33 -10.28 -37.73
CA GLU A 519 -24.35 -9.41 -38.92
C GLU A 519 -25.46 -8.34 -38.89
N HIS A 520 -26.37 -8.40 -37.91
CA HIS A 520 -27.31 -7.32 -37.68
C HIS A 520 -26.63 -6.15 -36.96
N GLN A 521 -26.65 -4.96 -37.57
CA GLN A 521 -26.00 -3.75 -37.04
C GLN A 521 -26.35 -3.48 -35.57
N SER A 522 -27.63 -3.50 -35.20
CA SER A 522 -28.07 -3.28 -33.82
C SER A 522 -27.49 -4.28 -32.81
N VAL A 523 -27.18 -5.51 -33.23
CA VAL A 523 -26.52 -6.50 -32.38
C VAL A 523 -25.03 -6.19 -32.26
N SER A 524 -24.37 -5.94 -33.39
CA SER A 524 -22.96 -5.56 -33.43
C SER A 524 -22.70 -4.31 -32.58
N ASP A 525 -23.53 -3.28 -32.67
CA ASP A 525 -23.42 -2.04 -31.89
C ASP A 525 -23.41 -2.33 -30.38
N ARG A 526 -24.31 -3.19 -29.90
CA ARG A 526 -24.39 -3.56 -28.48
C ARG A 526 -23.19 -4.39 -28.00
N LEU A 527 -22.66 -5.27 -28.85
CA LEU A 527 -21.44 -6.01 -28.54
C LEU A 527 -20.21 -5.08 -28.55
N ILE A 528 -20.16 -4.09 -29.46
CA ILE A 528 -19.13 -3.06 -29.49
C ILE A 528 -19.16 -2.25 -28.19
N ASP A 529 -20.33 -1.78 -27.74
CA ASP A 529 -20.51 -1.08 -26.47
C ASP A 529 -20.02 -1.90 -25.27
N ALA A 530 -20.43 -3.17 -25.21
CA ALA A 530 -19.98 -4.09 -24.17
C ALA A 530 -18.46 -4.25 -24.17
N LYS A 531 -17.86 -4.45 -25.34
CA LYS A 531 -16.41 -4.61 -25.49
C LYS A 531 -15.64 -3.36 -25.06
N MET A 532 -16.10 -2.16 -25.46
CA MET A 532 -15.47 -0.90 -25.05
C MET A 532 -15.51 -0.72 -23.53
N LYS A 533 -16.65 -1.02 -22.89
CA LYS A 533 -16.79 -0.96 -21.42
C LYS A 533 -15.85 -1.92 -20.71
N ILE A 534 -15.69 -3.15 -21.22
CA ILE A 534 -14.76 -4.14 -20.66
C ILE A 534 -13.31 -3.65 -20.74
N GLU A 535 -12.90 -3.09 -21.88
CA GLU A 535 -11.52 -2.55 -22.02
C GLU A 535 -11.27 -1.34 -21.11
N ALA A 536 -12.22 -0.41 -21.06
CA ALA A 536 -12.13 0.74 -20.15
C ALA A 536 -12.09 0.30 -18.68
N ALA A 537 -12.90 -0.69 -18.30
CA ALA A 537 -12.89 -1.26 -16.94
C ALA A 537 -11.55 -1.86 -16.59
N ARG A 538 -10.98 -2.68 -17.48
CA ARG A 538 -9.67 -3.31 -17.26
C ARG A 538 -8.56 -2.26 -17.13
N ALA A 539 -8.55 -1.26 -18.02
CA ALA A 539 -7.57 -0.18 -17.96
C ALA A 539 -7.66 0.61 -16.64
N LEU A 540 -8.86 0.94 -16.19
CA LEU A 540 -9.08 1.64 -14.92
C LEU A 540 -8.64 0.79 -13.72
N VAL A 541 -8.96 -0.51 -13.72
CA VAL A 541 -8.55 -1.44 -12.66
C VAL A 541 -7.02 -1.56 -12.61
N TRP A 542 -6.36 -1.75 -13.75
CA TRP A 542 -4.90 -1.86 -13.77
C TRP A 542 -4.23 -0.55 -13.35
N LYS A 543 -4.78 0.61 -13.75
CA LYS A 543 -4.35 1.90 -13.22
C LYS A 543 -4.46 1.94 -11.70
N ALA A 544 -5.61 1.57 -11.13
CA ALA A 544 -5.82 1.54 -9.68
C ALA A 544 -4.81 0.63 -8.97
N MET A 545 -4.57 -0.58 -9.49
CA MET A 545 -3.59 -1.52 -8.93
C MET A 545 -2.17 -0.94 -8.95
N CYS A 546 -1.73 -0.40 -10.10
CA CYS A 546 -0.41 0.22 -10.21
C CYS A 546 -0.23 1.40 -9.25
N VAL A 547 -1.26 2.25 -9.12
CA VAL A 547 -1.22 3.42 -8.24
C VAL A 547 -1.19 3.01 -6.76
N LEU A 548 -1.97 1.99 -6.36
CA LEU A 548 -1.94 1.46 -4.99
C LEU A 548 -0.57 0.91 -4.60
N GLU A 549 0.11 0.20 -5.51
CA GLU A 549 1.44 -0.37 -5.29
C GLU A 549 2.58 0.61 -5.44
N SER A 550 2.33 1.78 -6.04
CA SER A 550 3.37 2.75 -6.31
C SER A 550 4.11 3.13 -5.04
N LYS A 551 5.44 3.12 -5.10
CA LYS A 551 6.31 3.61 -4.01
C LYS A 551 6.65 5.09 -4.17
N GLU A 552 6.07 5.76 -5.17
CA GLU A 552 6.27 7.18 -5.37
C GLU A 552 5.71 7.95 -4.17
N GLU A 553 6.60 8.60 -3.42
CA GLU A 553 6.24 9.38 -2.23
C GLU A 553 5.30 10.55 -2.57
N LYS A 554 5.39 11.06 -3.81
CA LYS A 554 4.56 12.16 -4.31
C LYS A 554 3.09 11.78 -4.47
N VAL A 555 2.78 10.49 -4.61
CA VAL A 555 1.40 10.01 -4.71
C VAL A 555 0.94 9.58 -3.31
N GLY A 556 0.32 10.52 -2.60
CA GLY A 556 -0.24 10.28 -1.27
C GLY A 556 -1.41 9.28 -1.26
N TRP A 557 -1.74 8.76 -0.08
CA TRP A 557 -2.79 7.74 0.10
C TRP A 557 -4.15 8.14 -0.49
N GLN A 558 -4.58 9.39 -0.33
CA GLN A 558 -5.88 9.84 -0.83
C GLN A 558 -6.00 9.76 -2.35
N ALA A 559 -4.94 10.13 -3.09
CA ALA A 559 -4.90 9.98 -4.54
C ALA A 559 -4.94 8.51 -4.97
N ARG A 560 -4.35 7.59 -4.18
CA ARG A 560 -4.42 6.15 -4.45
C ARG A 560 -5.81 5.58 -4.18
N LEU A 561 -6.39 5.98 -3.04
CA LEU A 561 -7.72 5.58 -2.63
C LEU A 561 -8.76 6.07 -3.64
N GLU A 562 -8.67 7.31 -4.11
CA GLU A 562 -9.53 7.87 -5.15
C GLU A 562 -9.66 6.94 -6.37
N VAL A 563 -8.54 6.60 -7.02
CA VAL A 563 -8.54 5.76 -8.23
C VAL A 563 -9.08 4.35 -7.94
N ALA A 564 -8.81 3.80 -6.75
CA ALA A 564 -9.38 2.51 -6.33
C ALA A 564 -10.91 2.57 -6.15
N LEU A 565 -11.42 3.66 -5.58
CA LEU A 565 -12.86 3.91 -5.43
C LEU A 565 -13.53 4.13 -6.79
N GLU A 566 -12.90 4.87 -7.70
CA GLU A 566 -13.37 5.05 -9.08
C GLU A 566 -13.50 3.71 -9.79
N ALA A 567 -12.48 2.85 -9.72
CA ALA A 567 -12.49 1.51 -10.29
C ALA A 567 -13.66 0.68 -9.72
N LYS A 568 -13.85 0.70 -8.40
CA LYS A 568 -14.96 0.00 -7.75
C LYS A 568 -16.31 0.50 -8.24
N ILE A 569 -16.56 1.81 -8.13
CA ILE A 569 -17.86 2.41 -8.42
C ILE A 569 -18.21 2.22 -9.89
N TRP A 570 -17.31 2.61 -10.80
CA TRP A 570 -17.60 2.61 -12.22
C TRP A 570 -17.75 1.19 -12.76
N CYS A 571 -16.80 0.29 -12.47
CA CYS A 571 -16.86 -1.08 -12.98
C CYS A 571 -18.10 -1.84 -12.45
N SER A 572 -18.45 -1.66 -11.18
CA SER A 572 -19.62 -2.33 -10.59
C SER A 572 -20.97 -1.75 -11.03
N GLU A 573 -21.01 -0.51 -11.51
CA GLU A 573 -22.20 0.03 -12.18
C GLU A 573 -22.28 -0.42 -13.65
N GLN A 574 -21.13 -0.58 -14.32
CA GLN A 574 -21.09 -1.06 -15.71
C GLN A 574 -21.42 -2.56 -15.83
N VAL A 575 -21.03 -3.39 -14.86
CA VAL A 575 -21.21 -4.85 -14.95
C VAL A 575 -22.67 -5.25 -15.21
N THR A 576 -23.62 -4.69 -14.46
CA THR A 576 -25.04 -5.00 -14.66
C THR A 576 -25.54 -4.53 -16.02
N GLN A 577 -25.08 -3.36 -16.49
CA GLN A 577 -25.46 -2.83 -17.80
C GLN A 577 -24.91 -3.70 -18.94
N VAL A 578 -23.66 -4.16 -18.83
CA VAL A 578 -23.04 -5.03 -19.84
C VAL A 578 -23.73 -6.39 -19.88
N VAL A 579 -24.02 -7.00 -18.72
CA VAL A 579 -24.72 -8.29 -18.65
C VAL A 579 -26.12 -8.17 -19.28
N LEU A 580 -26.90 -7.16 -18.91
CA LEU A 580 -28.23 -6.92 -19.50
C LEU A 580 -28.13 -6.60 -21.00
N GLY A 581 -27.12 -5.86 -21.43
CA GLY A 581 -26.82 -5.61 -22.84
C GLY A 581 -26.58 -6.92 -23.61
N CYS A 582 -25.75 -7.81 -23.08
CA CYS A 582 -25.47 -9.13 -23.65
C CYS A 582 -26.73 -10.00 -23.71
N MET A 583 -27.55 -10.00 -22.65
CA MET A 583 -28.83 -10.70 -22.64
C MET A 583 -29.78 -10.18 -23.72
N SER A 584 -29.85 -8.86 -23.91
CA SER A 584 -30.72 -8.24 -24.92
C SER A 584 -30.35 -8.66 -26.35
N VAL A 585 -29.05 -8.86 -26.61
CA VAL A 585 -28.52 -9.32 -27.90
C VAL A 585 -28.85 -10.79 -28.16
N VAL A 586 -28.69 -11.64 -27.16
CA VAL A 586 -29.07 -13.07 -27.24
C VAL A 586 -30.61 -13.23 -27.32
N GLY A 587 -31.35 -12.26 -26.79
CA GLY A 587 -32.80 -12.23 -26.75
C GLY A 587 -33.37 -13.21 -25.74
N MET A 588 -34.61 -13.66 -25.97
CA MET A 588 -35.39 -14.46 -25.01
C MET A 588 -34.67 -15.74 -24.54
N LYS A 589 -33.79 -16.31 -25.37
CA LYS A 589 -33.01 -17.50 -25.01
C LYS A 589 -32.07 -17.26 -23.82
N SER A 590 -31.59 -16.05 -23.60
CA SER A 590 -30.74 -15.70 -22.45
C SER A 590 -31.43 -15.87 -21.10
N TYR A 591 -32.76 -15.85 -21.06
CA TYR A 591 -33.54 -15.98 -19.84
C TYR A 591 -33.79 -17.43 -19.43
N ALA A 592 -33.45 -18.40 -20.28
CA ALA A 592 -33.60 -19.82 -19.98
C ALA A 592 -32.48 -20.30 -19.03
N GLU A 593 -32.79 -21.27 -18.17
CA GLU A 593 -31.84 -21.82 -17.18
C GLU A 593 -30.69 -22.61 -17.81
N ASP A 594 -30.85 -23.04 -19.07
CA ASP A 594 -29.81 -23.73 -19.84
C ASP A 594 -28.79 -22.77 -20.48
N MET A 595 -28.94 -21.46 -20.23
CA MET A 595 -27.98 -20.42 -20.59
C MET A 595 -27.40 -19.78 -19.31
N PRO A 596 -26.15 -19.29 -19.35
CA PRO A 596 -25.47 -18.84 -18.14
C PRO A 596 -25.96 -17.48 -17.62
N PHE A 597 -26.66 -16.69 -18.45
CA PHE A 597 -26.90 -15.27 -18.19
C PHE A 597 -27.72 -14.97 -16.92
N SER A 598 -28.69 -15.83 -16.56
CA SER A 598 -29.48 -15.62 -15.35
C SER A 598 -28.62 -15.69 -14.08
N LYS A 599 -27.68 -16.63 -14.04
CA LYS A 599 -26.68 -16.77 -12.97
C LYS A 599 -25.70 -15.61 -12.98
N ILE A 600 -25.16 -15.28 -14.16
CA ILE A 600 -24.24 -14.13 -14.32
C ILE A 600 -24.89 -12.83 -13.82
N LEU A 601 -26.17 -12.60 -14.14
CA LEU A 601 -26.90 -11.41 -13.69
C LEU A 601 -27.09 -11.39 -12.17
N GLN A 602 -27.41 -12.54 -11.57
CA GLN A 602 -27.53 -12.69 -10.11
C GLN A 602 -26.21 -12.38 -9.40
N ASP A 603 -25.09 -12.89 -9.93
CA ASP A 603 -23.75 -12.62 -9.38
C ASP A 603 -23.34 -11.15 -9.58
N ALA A 604 -23.61 -10.58 -10.76
CA ALA A 604 -23.32 -9.19 -11.10
C ALA A 604 -24.06 -8.19 -10.20
N ALA A 605 -25.29 -8.50 -9.81
CA ALA A 605 -26.12 -7.61 -8.99
C ALA A 605 -25.54 -7.37 -7.58
N CYS A 606 -24.68 -8.26 -7.09
CA CYS A 606 -24.01 -8.12 -5.79
C CYS A 606 -22.89 -7.06 -5.80
N LEU A 607 -22.18 -6.92 -6.92
CA LEU A 607 -20.93 -6.15 -7.01
C LEU A 607 -21.05 -4.65 -6.66
N PRO A 608 -22.13 -3.92 -7.01
CA PRO A 608 -22.30 -2.53 -6.57
C PRO A 608 -22.72 -2.40 -5.09
N LEU A 609 -23.19 -3.50 -4.48
CA LEU A 609 -23.76 -3.52 -3.12
C LEU A 609 -22.73 -3.92 -2.06
N PHE A 610 -21.96 -4.98 -2.31
CA PHE A 610 -20.97 -5.49 -1.36
C PHE A 610 -19.66 -4.69 -1.38
N ASP A 611 -18.73 -5.10 -0.50
CA ASP A 611 -17.41 -4.47 -0.33
C ASP A 611 -17.53 -2.95 -0.24
N GLY A 612 -18.35 -2.48 0.70
CA GLY A 612 -18.81 -1.10 0.82
C GLY A 612 -19.66 -0.67 -0.38
N GLY A 613 -20.98 -0.59 -0.23
CA GLY A 613 -21.88 -0.21 -1.31
C GLY A 613 -21.55 1.15 -1.94
N ASN A 614 -21.81 1.28 -3.25
CA ASN A 614 -21.44 2.49 -4.00
C ASN A 614 -22.07 3.76 -3.41
N VAL A 615 -23.35 3.69 -3.06
CA VAL A 615 -24.14 4.86 -2.61
C VAL A 615 -23.71 5.34 -1.22
N GLY A 616 -23.81 4.46 -0.22
CA GLY A 616 -23.63 4.84 1.19
C GLY A 616 -22.18 4.86 1.68
N VAL A 617 -21.26 4.19 0.98
CA VAL A 617 -19.86 4.06 1.42
C VAL A 617 -18.91 4.69 0.41
N ARG A 618 -18.77 4.12 -0.79
CA ARG A 618 -17.66 4.49 -1.70
C ARG A 618 -17.78 5.91 -2.24
N ARG A 619 -18.99 6.33 -2.63
CA ARG A 619 -19.23 7.73 -3.05
C ARG A 619 -19.12 8.73 -1.91
N ARG A 620 -19.27 8.31 -0.65
CA ARG A 620 -19.05 9.18 0.53
C ARG A 620 -17.56 9.30 0.84
N GLN A 621 -16.79 8.22 0.68
CA GLN A 621 -15.32 8.29 0.75
C GLN A 621 -14.76 9.21 -0.34
N LEU A 622 -15.23 9.07 -1.59
CA LEU A 622 -14.80 9.94 -2.69
C LEU A 622 -15.22 11.41 -2.48
N GLU A 623 -16.44 11.65 -1.98
CA GLU A 623 -16.89 12.99 -1.61
C GLU A 623 -15.99 13.63 -0.55
N LYS A 624 -15.56 12.88 0.46
CA LYS A 624 -14.62 13.39 1.48
C LYS A 624 -13.28 13.78 0.86
N ILE A 625 -12.73 12.97 -0.05
CA ILE A 625 -11.50 13.30 -0.79
C ILE A 625 -11.67 14.61 -1.55
N PHE A 626 -12.79 14.81 -2.25
CA PHE A 626 -13.05 16.04 -3.00
C PHE A 626 -13.22 17.29 -2.13
N GLN A 627 -13.55 17.11 -0.84
CA GLN A 627 -13.71 18.20 0.11
C GLN A 627 -12.38 18.61 0.78
N GLU A 628 -11.29 17.84 0.59
CA GLU A 628 -9.99 18.21 1.14
C GLU A 628 -9.42 19.44 0.42
N ASP A 629 -8.94 20.43 1.18
CA ASP A 629 -8.29 21.62 0.61
C ASP A 629 -7.04 21.28 -0.22
N SER A 630 -6.40 20.15 0.08
CA SER A 630 -5.23 19.62 -0.62
C SER A 630 -5.57 18.71 -1.81
N TYR A 631 -6.84 18.58 -2.18
CA TYR A 631 -7.27 17.67 -3.24
C TYR A 631 -6.66 18.05 -4.61
N GLN A 632 -6.02 17.07 -5.23
CA GLN A 632 -5.41 17.18 -6.55
C GLN A 632 -6.04 16.14 -7.49
N PRO A 633 -6.99 16.54 -8.36
CA PRO A 633 -7.76 15.59 -9.18
C PRO A 633 -6.94 14.66 -10.07
N TRP A 634 -5.73 15.10 -10.42
CA TRP A 634 -4.83 14.35 -11.29
C TRP A 634 -3.59 13.86 -10.57
N GLY A 635 -3.51 13.95 -9.23
CA GLY A 635 -2.30 13.64 -8.45
C GLY A 635 -1.80 12.21 -8.64
N ALA A 636 -2.69 11.25 -8.89
CA ALA A 636 -2.33 9.86 -9.21
C ALA A 636 -1.83 9.64 -10.65
N THR A 637 -1.93 10.66 -11.53
CA THR A 637 -1.53 10.58 -12.95
C THR A 637 -0.38 11.53 -13.27
N TYR A 638 -0.44 12.74 -12.73
CA TYR A 638 0.52 13.82 -12.89
C TYR A 638 0.87 14.39 -11.50
N PRO A 639 1.65 13.66 -10.69
CA PRO A 639 2.12 14.19 -9.41
C PRO A 639 2.91 15.48 -9.64
N GLU A 640 2.64 16.53 -8.86
CA GLU A 640 3.39 17.79 -8.95
C GLU A 640 4.89 17.54 -8.70
N GLN A 641 5.76 18.22 -9.47
CA GLN A 641 7.21 18.02 -9.45
C GLN A 641 7.87 18.51 -8.18
#